data_AF-T0QHI1-F1
#
_entry.id   AF-T0QHI1-F1
#
_cell.length_a   1.000
_cell.length_b   1.000
_cell.length_c   1.000
_cell.angle_alpha   90.00
_cell.angle_beta   90.00
_cell.angle_gamma   90.00
#
_symmetry.space_group_name_H-M   'P 1'
#
loop_
_entity.id
_entity.type
_entity.pdbx_description
1 polymer ?
#
loop_
_entity_poly.entity_id
_entity_poly.type
_entity_poly.pdbx_seq_one_letter_code
_entity_poly.pdbx_strand_id
1 'polypeptide(L)'
;MAAEPSVVLPKVGVQWSPAKLPSRETTLWRSIQEIDAQRSLLLNKAQRRCQSTSALQRSPLASPTKKPPRKVEDHILCSCGHDVALRQLKHHQAVECSHRLIACPHHGCDAIVSAHELHAHELSACLVYRHTQQLLDAHHIKATLSVCCLACEVEVSLRLLAAHVALECALRQVPCPHASEGCSEMHIVYQDLERHLATACRVAKHKAAVLEASKTVNEVVPCDWCNEPVKKRHLTDHKEDACLMRERQCPNWPLGCREWVPVGAFAEHISTVCIVTIGRHELAKLAAIKDGPAQCRECGDEVALRKLPQHTRVSCPARLVPCANAIHGCKATLKFRDRHIHEDVNVSPEARAVLRFGARQGYVRIDGGDDRKPPWCAEFWVHLFSKADDVLHFMADALRWQATLRETLPRLDGCIADEKALKEQIKTVVLRKKHNEDNGELTRLQTQAQLVDEGISGCKSIIAEANARIFSLVSDAATLVQSINDIAERASLSEQVRVQAQLRQPTWSKADLDLYGHVEHWLAALKNAAATAKANEAPHAKLIKKRLQLLQAIEDHERSRPTDVRESARFLKHARKELSRLDDKLAAHVDVPLTLAQAPIGFHTIAASKAAGIHAVMVAGAGVGLHTFDTKARFKAELPRERWVHMALNASATSVQLVLDGAVVDERPGTFHLPMETLGASEKAFRGHLQEVRYWSTTRTPSELLASMRTTLALAPTLLAYWTLEEGMGPFVEDVSGHLPRVPIFNTSWSHYTMATLQRLGDPPTPSFRQRHMCAVVVRRNFLANKHAMRQVSRECSLGCGLHVALPAMDIHVRCECPKRMDVCRAPGCGRTYKVSRGHRCRVAQRRDDLAAEYVRKHELVECPFGCGELVIRQDVARHRKLHCSCRFVLCPNDGCGRSYIQRNAKWHVAHDCDAPHLLAERAMVQRSRQRQEATPSAACSRGTPLSPPRAPRRPVTTTTTSEESPLPRRASTTNATLSRDIAQLKP
;
A
#
# COMPACT_ATOMS: atom_id res chain seq x y z
N MET A 1 -34.56 22.00 -33.05
CA MET A 1 -34.69 21.45 -31.68
C MET A 1 -33.73 22.20 -30.77
N ALA A 2 -34.12 22.44 -29.51
CA ALA A 2 -33.31 22.96 -28.39
C ALA A 2 -32.36 24.15 -28.67
N ALA A 3 -32.72 25.33 -28.16
CA ALA A 3 -31.80 26.45 -27.98
C ALA A 3 -31.20 26.40 -26.56
N GLU A 4 -29.91 26.68 -26.42
CA GLU A 4 -29.26 26.92 -25.13
C GLU A 4 -29.11 28.42 -24.86
N PRO A 5 -29.32 28.90 -23.61
CA PRO A 5 -29.29 30.32 -23.29
C PRO A 5 -27.87 30.84 -23.00
N SER A 6 -27.54 32.01 -23.53
CA SER A 6 -26.34 32.76 -23.19
C SER A 6 -26.45 33.44 -21.83
N VAL A 7 -25.53 33.11 -20.90
CA VAL A 7 -25.42 33.80 -19.61
C VAL A 7 -24.36 34.89 -19.69
N VAL A 8 -24.79 36.15 -19.59
CA VAL A 8 -23.90 37.31 -19.47
C VAL A 8 -23.50 37.50 -18.01
N LEU A 9 -22.20 37.54 -17.73
CA LEU A 9 -21.66 37.90 -16.41
C LEU A 9 -21.28 39.40 -16.38
N PRO A 10 -21.48 40.11 -15.25
CA PRO A 10 -21.24 41.54 -15.17
C PRO A 10 -19.74 41.89 -15.11
N LYS A 11 -19.34 42.95 -15.82
CA LYS A 11 -18.01 43.57 -15.65
C LYS A 11 -17.97 44.37 -14.34
N VAL A 12 -17.17 43.92 -13.37
CA VAL A 12 -16.74 44.76 -12.25
C VAL A 12 -15.32 45.25 -12.54
N GLY A 13 -15.18 46.55 -12.82
CA GLY A 13 -13.88 47.20 -12.95
C GLY A 13 -13.34 47.58 -11.57
N VAL A 14 -12.12 47.18 -11.24
CA VAL A 14 -11.41 47.62 -10.03
C VAL A 14 -10.26 48.53 -10.43
N GLN A 15 -10.37 49.82 -10.11
CA GLN A 15 -9.23 50.73 -10.15
C GLN A 15 -8.26 50.39 -9.02
N TRP A 16 -6.98 50.24 -9.34
CA TRP A 16 -5.90 50.12 -8.36
C TRP A 16 -5.32 51.50 -8.07
N SER A 17 -5.18 51.85 -6.79
CA SER A 17 -4.53 53.08 -6.35
C SER A 17 -3.43 52.75 -5.32
N PRO A 18 -2.18 53.21 -5.49
CA PRO A 18 -1.05 52.74 -4.71
C PRO A 18 -0.90 53.50 -3.39
N ALA A 19 -1.54 53.02 -2.32
CA ALA A 19 -1.37 53.59 -0.98
C ALA A 19 -1.21 52.52 0.12
N LYS A 20 0.02 52.44 0.65
CA LYS A 20 0.41 51.78 1.92
C LYS A 20 -0.06 50.33 2.11
N LEU A 21 0.80 49.39 1.69
CA LEU A 21 0.75 47.99 2.15
C LEU A 21 0.93 47.93 3.69
N PRO A 22 -0.01 47.33 4.44
CA PRO A 22 0.11 47.20 5.89
C PRO A 22 0.97 45.99 6.26
N SER A 23 1.58 46.00 7.46
CA SER A 23 2.58 44.99 7.85
C SER A 23 2.00 43.57 7.94
N ARG A 24 2.86 42.56 7.74
CA ARG A 24 2.50 41.13 7.69
C ARG A 24 1.75 40.63 8.94
N GLU A 25 1.97 41.28 10.09
CA GLU A 25 1.25 41.01 11.34
C GLU A 25 -0.20 41.51 11.32
N THR A 26 -0.47 42.66 10.68
CA THR A 26 -1.85 43.20 10.58
C THR A 26 -2.72 42.40 9.61
N THR A 27 -2.12 41.81 8.57
CA THR A 27 -2.82 40.86 7.69
C THR A 27 -3.16 39.58 8.45
N LEU A 28 -2.21 39.04 9.22
CA LEU A 28 -2.44 37.86 10.06
C LEU A 28 -3.52 38.12 11.12
N TRP A 29 -3.47 39.28 11.79
CA TRP A 29 -4.48 39.67 12.78
C TRP A 29 -5.87 39.85 12.19
N ARG A 30 -6.00 40.41 10.99
CA ARG A 30 -7.31 40.47 10.30
C ARG A 30 -7.83 39.08 9.95
N SER A 31 -6.99 38.19 9.43
CA SER A 31 -7.42 36.81 9.16
C SER A 31 -7.81 36.04 10.43
N ILE A 32 -7.12 36.27 11.55
CA ILE A 32 -7.50 35.70 12.86
C ILE A 32 -8.84 36.29 13.33
N GLN A 33 -9.05 37.59 13.20
CA GLN A 33 -10.32 38.24 13.53
C GLN A 33 -11.48 37.79 12.62
N GLU A 34 -11.24 37.53 11.34
CA GLU A 34 -12.24 36.95 10.43
C GLU A 34 -12.56 35.50 10.77
N ILE A 35 -11.56 34.70 11.18
CA ILE A 35 -11.76 33.32 11.64
C ILE A 35 -12.55 33.29 12.95
N ASP A 36 -12.24 34.16 13.92
CA ASP A 36 -13.01 34.26 15.17
C ASP A 36 -14.40 34.90 14.96
N ALA A 37 -14.56 35.81 14.00
CA ALA A 37 -15.87 36.30 13.57
C ALA A 37 -16.70 35.16 12.95
N GLN A 38 -16.14 34.34 12.05
CA GLN A 38 -16.84 33.17 11.50
C GLN A 38 -17.14 32.12 12.59
N ARG A 39 -16.21 31.87 13.51
CA ARG A 39 -16.38 30.93 14.62
C ARG A 39 -17.48 31.39 15.58
N SER A 40 -17.52 32.67 15.94
CA SER A 40 -18.58 33.25 16.76
C SER A 40 -19.92 33.31 16.03
N LEU A 41 -19.95 33.47 14.70
CA LEU A 41 -21.17 33.40 13.90
C LEU A 41 -21.72 31.95 13.84
N LEU A 42 -20.84 30.95 13.74
CA LEU A 42 -21.21 29.53 13.81
C LEU A 42 -21.67 29.10 15.21
N LEU A 43 -20.99 29.57 16.27
CA LEU A 43 -21.41 29.35 17.66
C LEU A 43 -22.75 30.03 17.97
N ASN A 44 -22.99 31.25 17.47
CA ASN A 44 -24.32 31.88 17.55
C ASN A 44 -25.39 31.10 16.76
N LYS A 45 -25.04 30.48 15.63
CA LYS A 45 -25.95 29.62 14.85
C LYS A 45 -26.29 28.32 15.58
N ALA A 46 -25.37 27.81 16.41
CA ALA A 46 -25.61 26.68 17.32
C ALA A 46 -26.43 27.09 18.56
N GLN A 47 -26.12 28.23 19.19
CA GLN A 47 -26.89 28.77 20.32
C GLN A 47 -28.34 29.10 19.93
N ARG A 48 -28.59 29.68 18.75
CA ARG A 48 -29.95 29.89 18.24
C ARG A 48 -30.73 28.59 18.00
N ARG A 49 -30.06 27.46 17.74
CA ARG A 49 -30.70 26.13 17.68
C ARG A 49 -31.01 25.55 19.07
N CYS A 50 -30.33 26.00 20.13
CA CYS A 50 -30.62 25.59 21.51
C CYS A 50 -31.61 26.54 22.21
N GLN A 51 -31.69 27.80 21.76
CA GLN A 51 -32.60 28.83 22.30
C GLN A 51 -34.06 28.70 21.81
N SER A 52 -34.38 27.75 20.93
CA SER A 52 -35.78 27.32 20.69
C SER A 52 -36.35 26.43 21.80
N THR A 53 -35.61 26.28 22.91
CA THR A 53 -36.04 25.67 24.17
C THR A 53 -35.68 26.61 25.32
N SER A 54 -36.47 27.68 25.48
CA SER A 54 -36.38 28.62 26.60
C SER A 54 -36.99 28.02 27.87
N ALA A 55 -36.22 27.94 28.95
CA ALA A 55 -36.75 27.74 30.29
C ALA A 55 -37.36 29.04 30.85
N LEU A 56 -38.34 28.96 31.76
CA LEU A 56 -38.59 29.96 32.82
C LEU A 56 -39.59 29.43 33.87
N GLN A 57 -39.62 30.08 35.04
CA GLN A 57 -40.58 29.84 36.14
C GLN A 57 -41.85 30.72 35.96
N ARG A 58 -42.98 30.55 36.65
CA ARG A 58 -43.32 29.81 37.89
C ARG A 58 -44.81 29.39 37.89
N SER A 59 -45.31 28.77 38.97
CA SER A 59 -46.75 28.50 39.24
C SER A 59 -47.59 29.81 39.32
N PRO A 60 -48.96 29.81 39.30
CA PRO A 60 -49.91 28.68 39.53
C PRO A 60 -51.20 28.64 38.63
N LEU A 61 -52.09 27.67 38.93
CA LEU A 61 -53.56 27.64 38.69
C LEU A 61 -54.14 28.06 37.32
N ALA A 62 -54.57 27.07 36.50
CA ALA A 62 -55.91 27.01 35.87
C ALA A 62 -56.02 25.82 34.87
N SER A 63 -57.22 25.24 34.79
CA SER A 63 -57.68 24.30 33.74
C SER A 63 -58.51 25.05 32.68
N PRO A 64 -59.08 24.39 31.65
CA PRO A 64 -58.54 23.37 30.73
C PRO A 64 -58.65 23.81 29.25
N THR A 65 -58.16 23.02 28.27
CA THR A 65 -58.95 22.45 27.14
C THR A 65 -58.14 21.96 25.92
N LYS A 66 -58.74 20.96 25.24
CA LYS A 66 -58.62 20.51 23.84
C LYS A 66 -57.38 19.67 23.41
N LYS A 67 -57.71 18.49 22.86
CA LYS A 67 -56.84 17.39 22.39
C LYS A 67 -56.60 17.45 20.87
N PRO A 68 -55.47 16.92 20.36
CA PRO A 68 -55.30 16.40 19.00
C PRO A 68 -55.49 14.84 18.95
N PRO A 69 -55.39 14.15 17.78
CA PRO A 69 -56.24 12.98 17.49
C PRO A 69 -55.74 11.61 17.98
N ARG A 70 -56.69 10.64 18.01
CA ARG A 70 -56.48 9.22 18.34
C ARG A 70 -55.62 8.50 17.28
N LYS A 71 -54.63 7.74 17.74
CA LYS A 71 -54.23 6.49 17.06
C LYS A 71 -55.14 5.37 17.55
N VAL A 72 -55.53 4.46 16.66
CA VAL A 72 -56.23 3.23 17.05
C VAL A 72 -55.19 2.32 17.71
N GLU A 73 -55.49 1.84 18.92
CA GLU A 73 -54.65 0.87 19.62
C GLU A 73 -55.35 -0.49 19.61
N ASP A 74 -54.57 -1.56 19.46
CA ASP A 74 -55.12 -2.92 19.46
C ASP A 74 -55.54 -3.30 20.89
N HIS A 75 -56.85 -3.51 21.06
CA HIS A 75 -57.46 -3.98 22.29
C HIS A 75 -57.60 -5.51 22.28
N ILE A 76 -57.55 -6.11 23.46
CA ILE A 76 -57.77 -7.54 23.69
C ILE A 76 -58.79 -7.69 24.81
N LEU A 77 -59.76 -8.59 24.62
CA LEU A 77 -60.70 -8.94 25.67
C LEU A 77 -59.98 -9.68 26.81
N CYS A 78 -60.03 -9.10 28.00
CA CYS A 78 -59.64 -9.77 29.23
C CYS A 78 -60.71 -10.81 29.61
N SER A 79 -60.35 -11.82 30.40
CA SER A 79 -61.27 -12.88 30.86
C SER A 79 -62.43 -12.37 31.73
N CYS A 80 -62.39 -11.12 32.19
CA CYS A 80 -63.49 -10.39 32.83
C CYS A 80 -64.48 -9.74 31.84
N GLY A 81 -64.38 -10.04 30.54
CA GLY A 81 -65.22 -9.48 29.48
C GLY A 81 -64.92 -8.03 29.08
N HIS A 82 -63.95 -7.37 29.71
CA HIS A 82 -63.58 -5.99 29.38
C HIS A 82 -62.51 -5.94 28.28
N ASP A 83 -62.66 -5.01 27.34
CA ASP A 83 -61.74 -4.83 26.22
C ASP A 83 -60.60 -3.87 26.61
N VAL A 84 -59.37 -4.39 26.72
CA VAL A 84 -58.24 -3.69 27.36
C VAL A 84 -57.09 -3.55 26.38
N ALA A 85 -56.47 -2.37 26.31
CA ALA A 85 -55.30 -2.15 25.45
C ALA A 85 -54.15 -3.10 25.82
N LEU A 86 -53.54 -3.75 24.83
CA LEU A 86 -52.56 -4.83 25.02
C LEU A 86 -51.41 -4.49 25.98
N ARG A 87 -51.00 -3.22 26.05
CA ARG A 87 -49.92 -2.73 26.95
C ARG A 87 -50.36 -2.57 28.42
N GLN A 88 -51.65 -2.43 28.69
CA GLN A 88 -52.22 -2.22 30.03
C GLN A 88 -52.82 -3.51 30.64
N LEU A 89 -52.96 -4.59 29.86
CA LEU A 89 -53.54 -5.86 30.30
C LEU A 89 -52.95 -6.38 31.62
N LYS A 90 -51.63 -6.34 31.81
CA LYS A 90 -50.97 -6.75 33.07
C LYS A 90 -51.33 -5.88 34.28
N HIS A 91 -51.52 -4.58 34.08
CA HIS A 91 -51.92 -3.67 35.17
C HIS A 91 -53.38 -3.89 35.55
N HIS A 92 -54.25 -3.97 34.54
CA HIS A 92 -55.66 -4.31 34.72
C HIS A 92 -55.83 -5.63 35.48
N GLN A 93 -55.18 -6.71 35.04
CA GLN A 93 -55.24 -8.02 35.71
C GLN A 93 -54.79 -7.99 37.19
N ALA A 94 -53.81 -7.15 37.53
CA ALA A 94 -53.27 -7.08 38.89
C ALA A 94 -54.06 -6.17 39.85
N VAL A 95 -54.69 -5.10 39.34
CA VAL A 95 -55.25 -4.02 40.19
C VAL A 95 -56.74 -3.81 39.99
N GLU A 96 -57.24 -3.85 38.76
CA GLU A 96 -58.58 -3.37 38.41
C GLU A 96 -59.57 -4.50 38.08
N CYS A 97 -59.07 -5.65 37.62
CA CYS A 97 -59.89 -6.77 37.17
C CYS A 97 -60.78 -7.30 38.31
N SER A 98 -62.07 -7.46 38.03
CA SER A 98 -63.08 -8.03 38.93
C SER A 98 -62.84 -9.51 39.24
N HIS A 99 -62.15 -10.23 38.34
CA HIS A 99 -61.78 -11.64 38.49
C HIS A 99 -60.37 -11.83 39.08
N ARG A 100 -59.68 -10.75 39.51
CA ARG A 100 -58.40 -10.89 40.22
C ARG A 100 -58.63 -11.57 41.56
N LEU A 101 -57.71 -12.43 41.97
CA LEU A 101 -57.77 -13.13 43.26
C LEU A 101 -57.27 -12.20 44.37
N ILE A 102 -58.07 -12.07 45.43
CA ILE A 102 -57.76 -11.30 46.64
C ILE A 102 -58.03 -12.14 47.89
N ALA A 103 -57.23 -11.93 48.94
CA ALA A 103 -57.52 -12.50 50.25
C ALA A 103 -58.69 -11.77 50.93
N CYS A 104 -59.44 -12.48 51.78
CA CYS A 104 -60.49 -11.89 52.59
C CYS A 104 -59.91 -10.81 53.54
N PRO A 105 -60.51 -9.61 53.65
CA PRO A 105 -60.00 -8.54 54.49
C PRO A 105 -60.27 -8.76 55.99
N HIS A 106 -61.10 -9.75 56.36
CA HIS A 106 -61.39 -10.06 57.75
C HIS A 106 -60.30 -10.93 58.36
N HIS A 107 -59.46 -10.32 59.20
CA HIS A 107 -58.39 -10.99 59.94
C HIS A 107 -58.91 -12.25 60.65
N GLY A 108 -58.33 -13.40 60.32
CA GLY A 108 -58.78 -14.73 60.76
C GLY A 108 -59.52 -15.55 59.69
N CYS A 109 -59.71 -15.02 58.47
CA CYS A 109 -60.19 -15.77 57.31
C CYS A 109 -59.11 -15.80 56.22
N ASP A 110 -58.48 -16.96 56.00
CA ASP A 110 -57.41 -17.14 55.01
C ASP A 110 -57.91 -17.43 53.58
N ALA A 111 -59.21 -17.25 53.33
CA ALA A 111 -59.82 -17.53 52.04
C ALA A 111 -59.36 -16.54 50.96
N ILE A 112 -58.92 -17.06 49.82
CA ILE A 112 -58.60 -16.29 48.61
C ILE A 112 -59.76 -16.47 47.62
N VAL A 113 -60.44 -15.38 47.28
CA VAL A 113 -61.61 -15.35 46.40
C VAL A 113 -61.41 -14.34 45.28
N SER A 114 -62.17 -14.45 44.19
CA SER A 114 -62.13 -13.42 43.16
C SER A 114 -62.78 -12.13 43.68
N ALA A 115 -62.30 -10.97 43.24
CA ALA A 115 -62.71 -9.69 43.83
C ALA A 115 -64.23 -9.41 43.73
N HIS A 116 -64.93 -9.94 42.71
CA HIS A 116 -66.39 -9.84 42.62
C HIS A 116 -67.17 -10.80 43.53
N GLU A 117 -66.55 -11.89 43.99
CA GLU A 117 -67.18 -12.88 44.87
C GLU A 117 -66.99 -12.56 46.36
N LEU A 118 -66.17 -11.57 46.71
CA LEU A 118 -65.86 -11.25 48.10
C LEU A 118 -67.11 -11.00 48.94
N HIS A 119 -68.09 -10.25 48.43
CA HIS A 119 -69.31 -9.96 49.17
C HIS A 119 -70.22 -11.19 49.34
N ALA A 120 -70.25 -12.08 48.34
CA ALA A 120 -70.94 -13.36 48.45
C ALA A 120 -70.25 -14.28 49.48
N HIS A 121 -68.92 -14.27 49.51
CA HIS A 121 -68.11 -14.96 50.53
C HIS A 121 -68.37 -14.41 51.93
N GLU A 122 -68.38 -13.09 52.13
CA GLU A 122 -68.69 -12.43 53.41
C GLU A 122 -70.04 -12.91 53.97
N LEU A 123 -71.10 -12.87 53.15
CA LEU A 123 -72.46 -13.22 53.56
C LEU A 123 -72.68 -14.72 53.80
N SER A 124 -72.05 -15.60 53.01
CA SER A 124 -72.35 -17.05 53.01
C SER A 124 -71.32 -17.92 53.74
N ALA A 125 -70.03 -17.61 53.61
CA ALA A 125 -68.94 -18.51 53.94
C ALA A 125 -67.93 -17.96 54.97
N CYS A 126 -67.83 -16.64 55.12
CA CYS A 126 -66.93 -16.01 56.08
C CYS A 126 -67.49 -16.15 57.50
N LEU A 127 -67.02 -17.17 58.23
CA LEU A 127 -67.41 -17.44 59.62
C LEU A 127 -67.13 -16.23 60.54
N VAL A 128 -66.03 -15.50 60.30
CA VAL A 128 -65.67 -14.28 61.05
C VAL A 128 -66.73 -13.20 60.87
N TYR A 129 -67.11 -12.89 59.62
CA TYR A 129 -68.11 -11.86 59.31
C TYR A 129 -69.50 -12.18 59.89
N ARG A 130 -69.96 -13.44 59.71
CA ARG A 130 -71.23 -13.91 60.29
C ARG A 130 -71.24 -13.84 61.81
N HIS A 131 -70.13 -14.17 62.47
CA HIS A 131 -70.02 -14.07 63.92
C HIS A 131 -70.12 -12.61 64.40
N THR A 132 -69.49 -11.65 63.72
CA THR A 132 -69.68 -10.22 64.05
C THR A 132 -71.10 -9.72 63.84
N GLN A 133 -71.81 -10.17 62.80
CA GLN A 133 -73.23 -9.78 62.60
C GLN A 133 -74.15 -10.38 63.68
N GLN A 134 -73.96 -11.66 64.02
CA GLN A 134 -74.74 -12.30 65.11
C GLN A 134 -74.54 -11.60 66.47
N LEU A 135 -73.37 -11.03 66.73
CA LEU A 135 -73.12 -10.22 67.94
C LEU A 135 -73.86 -8.88 67.94
N LEU A 136 -74.07 -8.26 66.77
CA LEU A 136 -74.83 -7.02 66.62
C LEU A 136 -76.34 -7.26 66.77
N ASP A 137 -76.89 -8.28 66.12
CA ASP A 137 -78.31 -8.67 66.26
C ASP A 137 -78.64 -9.08 67.70
N ALA A 138 -77.74 -9.84 68.35
CA ALA A 138 -77.87 -10.21 69.76
C ALA A 138 -77.71 -9.03 70.73
N HIS A 139 -77.35 -7.84 70.27
CA HIS A 139 -77.30 -6.61 71.06
C HIS A 139 -78.64 -5.87 71.06
N HIS A 140 -79.34 -5.82 69.91
CA HIS A 140 -80.61 -5.09 69.77
C HIS A 140 -81.79 -5.74 70.52
N ILE A 141 -81.83 -7.07 70.65
CA ILE A 141 -82.92 -7.78 71.35
C ILE A 141 -82.85 -7.59 72.89
N LYS A 142 -81.69 -7.16 73.43
CA LYS A 142 -81.43 -7.11 74.89
C LYS A 142 -81.73 -5.75 75.54
N ALA A 143 -82.46 -4.88 74.83
CA ALA A 143 -82.77 -3.50 75.25
C ALA A 143 -84.16 -3.32 75.91
N THR A 144 -84.83 -4.40 76.30
CA THR A 144 -86.11 -4.36 77.05
C THR A 144 -85.88 -4.39 78.57
N LEU A 145 -86.59 -3.52 79.29
CA LEU A 145 -86.44 -3.24 80.73
C LEU A 145 -87.41 -4.06 81.60
N SER A 146 -87.02 -4.33 82.85
CA SER A 146 -87.78 -5.09 83.86
C SER A 146 -87.41 -4.67 85.30
N VAL A 147 -88.29 -4.82 86.30
CA VAL A 147 -88.03 -4.37 87.68
C VAL A 147 -87.37 -5.48 88.53
N CYS A 148 -86.45 -5.12 89.43
CA CYS A 148 -85.73 -6.05 90.31
C CYS A 148 -86.62 -6.77 91.35
N CYS A 149 -86.46 -8.10 91.47
CA CYS A 149 -87.25 -8.96 92.35
C CYS A 149 -86.84 -8.94 93.84
N LEU A 150 -85.72 -8.30 94.21
CA LEU A 150 -85.27 -8.14 95.61
C LEU A 150 -85.80 -6.85 96.28
N ALA A 151 -86.89 -6.28 95.75
CA ALA A 151 -87.55 -5.09 96.30
C ALA A 151 -86.65 -3.85 96.46
N CYS A 152 -85.57 -3.73 95.69
CA CYS A 152 -84.71 -2.54 95.67
C CYS A 152 -85.14 -1.48 94.65
N GLU A 153 -86.32 -1.62 94.04
CA GLU A 153 -87.03 -0.65 93.17
C GLU A 153 -86.28 -0.15 91.91
N VAL A 154 -85.10 -0.70 91.59
CA VAL A 154 -84.35 -0.34 90.36
C VAL A 154 -84.91 -1.07 89.14
N GLU A 155 -85.16 -0.32 88.05
CA GLU A 155 -85.42 -0.84 86.71
C GLU A 155 -84.13 -1.26 86.01
N VAL A 156 -84.07 -2.50 85.52
CA VAL A 156 -82.88 -3.13 84.95
C VAL A 156 -83.26 -3.92 83.69
N SER A 157 -82.41 -3.89 82.65
CA SER A 157 -82.68 -4.69 81.44
C SER A 157 -82.72 -6.18 81.75
N LEU A 158 -83.55 -6.94 81.02
CA LEU A 158 -83.72 -8.38 81.27
C LEU A 158 -82.40 -9.17 81.21
N ARG A 159 -81.41 -8.68 80.44
CA ARG A 159 -80.05 -9.23 80.39
C ARG A 159 -79.28 -9.01 81.70
N LEU A 160 -79.47 -7.87 82.34
CA LEU A 160 -78.71 -7.42 83.50
C LEU A 160 -79.40 -7.76 84.83
N LEU A 161 -80.67 -8.17 84.83
CA LEU A 161 -81.42 -8.51 86.06
C LEU A 161 -80.69 -9.53 86.97
N ALA A 162 -80.14 -10.59 86.40
CA ALA A 162 -79.37 -11.60 87.15
C ALA A 162 -78.00 -11.06 87.63
N ALA A 163 -77.33 -10.23 86.82
CA ALA A 163 -76.08 -9.59 87.21
C ALA A 163 -76.31 -8.57 88.33
N HIS A 164 -77.40 -7.81 88.25
CA HIS A 164 -77.81 -6.83 89.24
C HIS A 164 -78.07 -7.48 90.60
N VAL A 165 -78.89 -8.53 90.64
CA VAL A 165 -79.17 -9.31 91.87
C VAL A 165 -77.87 -9.86 92.49
N ALA A 166 -76.93 -10.35 91.67
CA ALA A 166 -75.70 -10.96 92.16
C ALA A 166 -74.56 -9.98 92.49
N LEU A 167 -74.49 -8.81 91.86
CA LEU A 167 -73.30 -7.94 91.86
C LEU A 167 -73.58 -6.46 92.19
N GLU A 168 -74.79 -5.95 91.98
CA GLU A 168 -75.07 -4.50 92.05
C GLU A 168 -76.09 -4.14 93.14
N CYS A 169 -77.03 -5.04 93.44
CA CYS A 169 -78.09 -4.82 94.43
C CYS A 169 -77.46 -4.52 95.81
N ALA A 170 -77.86 -3.40 96.42
CA ALA A 170 -77.33 -2.96 97.72
C ALA A 170 -77.70 -3.91 98.87
N LEU A 171 -78.80 -4.67 98.72
CA LEU A 171 -79.34 -5.61 99.69
C LEU A 171 -78.81 -7.04 99.52
N ARG A 172 -77.93 -7.31 98.55
CA ARG A 172 -77.34 -8.64 98.36
C ARG A 172 -76.42 -9.01 99.53
N GLN A 173 -76.40 -10.30 99.89
CA GLN A 173 -75.43 -10.81 100.86
C GLN A 173 -74.10 -11.13 100.17
N VAL A 174 -73.00 -10.73 100.80
CA VAL A 174 -71.62 -11.00 100.38
C VAL A 174 -70.76 -11.44 101.58
N PRO A 175 -69.79 -12.34 101.37
CA PRO A 175 -68.75 -12.58 102.36
C PRO A 175 -67.77 -11.41 102.42
N CYS A 176 -67.03 -11.28 103.52
CA CYS A 176 -65.95 -10.31 103.61
C CYS A 176 -64.88 -10.58 102.53
N PRO A 177 -64.41 -9.57 101.77
CA PRO A 177 -63.30 -9.72 100.80
C PRO A 177 -62.01 -10.31 101.39
N HIS A 178 -61.84 -10.22 102.72
CA HIS A 178 -60.71 -10.78 103.45
C HIS A 178 -61.01 -12.13 104.11
N ALA A 179 -62.10 -12.82 103.74
CA ALA A 179 -62.46 -14.11 104.32
C ALA A 179 -61.36 -15.17 104.09
N SER A 180 -60.80 -15.22 102.88
CA SER A 180 -59.65 -16.07 102.53
C SER A 180 -58.33 -15.65 103.20
N GLU A 181 -58.24 -14.41 103.69
CA GLU A 181 -57.08 -13.86 104.40
C GLU A 181 -57.27 -13.87 105.94
N GLY A 182 -58.32 -14.53 106.44
CA GLY A 182 -58.54 -14.79 107.88
C GLY A 182 -59.66 -14.00 108.56
N CYS A 183 -60.61 -13.42 107.80
CA CYS A 183 -61.84 -12.86 108.38
C CYS A 183 -62.97 -13.91 108.44
N SER A 184 -63.74 -13.95 109.54
CA SER A 184 -64.75 -15.01 109.77
C SER A 184 -66.17 -14.67 109.28
N GLU A 185 -66.41 -13.46 108.77
CA GLU A 185 -67.76 -13.02 108.38
C GLU A 185 -68.11 -13.35 106.92
N MET A 186 -69.16 -14.16 106.73
CA MET A 186 -69.59 -14.70 105.43
C MET A 186 -70.94 -14.17 104.91
N HIS A 187 -71.75 -13.52 105.75
CA HIS A 187 -73.11 -13.08 105.42
C HIS A 187 -73.33 -11.60 105.77
N ILE A 188 -72.67 -10.70 105.04
CA ILE A 188 -72.79 -9.25 105.24
C ILE A 188 -73.70 -8.69 104.13
N VAL A 189 -74.68 -7.85 104.46
CA VAL A 189 -75.44 -7.08 103.46
C VAL A 189 -74.50 -6.05 102.82
N TYR A 190 -74.42 -5.97 101.50
CA TYR A 190 -73.38 -5.18 100.83
C TYR A 190 -73.27 -3.72 101.28
N GLN A 191 -74.39 -3.04 101.55
CA GLN A 191 -74.41 -1.67 102.09
C GLN A 191 -73.64 -1.52 103.43
N ASP A 192 -73.53 -2.59 104.21
CA ASP A 192 -72.87 -2.63 105.52
C ASP A 192 -71.40 -3.07 105.45
N LEU A 193 -70.91 -3.43 104.25
CA LEU A 193 -69.57 -3.97 104.06
C LEU A 193 -68.47 -2.94 104.34
N GLU A 194 -68.63 -1.68 103.93
CA GLU A 194 -67.65 -0.63 104.21
C GLU A 194 -67.48 -0.39 105.71
N ARG A 195 -68.60 -0.40 106.46
CA ARG A 195 -68.60 -0.30 107.92
C ARG A 195 -67.87 -1.47 108.59
N HIS A 196 -68.06 -2.69 108.08
CA HIS A 196 -67.31 -3.86 108.52
C HIS A 196 -65.80 -3.73 108.23
N LEU A 197 -65.41 -3.31 107.02
CA LEU A 197 -64.01 -3.15 106.63
C LEU A 197 -63.28 -2.07 107.45
N ALA A 198 -63.95 -0.94 107.74
CA ALA A 198 -63.36 0.17 108.49
C ALA A 198 -63.17 -0.14 110.00
N THR A 199 -64.08 -0.90 110.61
CA THR A 199 -64.15 -1.03 112.07
C THR A 199 -63.77 -2.42 112.60
N ALA A 200 -64.24 -3.49 111.95
CA ALA A 200 -64.18 -4.87 112.46
C ALA A 200 -63.15 -5.76 111.74
N CYS A 201 -62.85 -5.52 110.47
CA CYS A 201 -61.95 -6.38 109.70
C CYS A 201 -60.46 -6.20 110.10
N ARG A 202 -59.87 -7.25 110.68
CA ARG A 202 -58.45 -7.26 111.10
C ARG A 202 -57.47 -7.07 109.93
N VAL A 203 -57.76 -7.66 108.77
CA VAL A 203 -56.87 -7.67 107.60
C VAL A 203 -56.81 -6.29 106.93
N ALA A 204 -57.95 -5.57 106.88
CA ALA A 204 -58.02 -4.21 106.33
C ALA A 204 -57.11 -3.23 107.09
N LYS A 205 -57.11 -3.30 108.44
CA LYS A 205 -56.20 -2.50 109.28
C LYS A 205 -54.72 -2.78 109.01
N HIS A 206 -54.34 -4.04 108.75
CA HIS A 206 -52.96 -4.38 108.40
C HIS A 206 -52.55 -3.84 107.03
N LYS A 207 -53.41 -3.96 106.01
CA LYS A 207 -53.12 -3.45 104.65
C LYS A 207 -53.03 -1.92 104.59
N ALA A 208 -53.81 -1.19 105.40
CA ALA A 208 -53.71 0.26 105.50
C ALA A 208 -52.33 0.75 105.96
N ALA A 209 -51.67 0.04 106.89
CA ALA A 209 -50.34 0.38 107.38
C ALA A 209 -49.23 0.24 106.31
N VAL A 210 -49.37 -0.72 105.40
CA VAL A 210 -48.40 -0.96 104.30
C VAL A 210 -48.49 0.12 103.23
N LEU A 211 -49.68 0.67 102.99
CA LEU A 211 -49.93 1.65 101.92
C LEU A 211 -49.25 3.00 102.20
N GLU A 212 -49.18 3.42 103.48
CA GLU A 212 -48.56 4.69 103.87
C GLU A 212 -47.03 4.70 103.65
N ALA A 213 -46.38 3.54 103.79
CA ALA A 213 -44.95 3.38 103.51
C ALA A 213 -44.60 3.55 102.01
N SER A 214 -45.57 3.51 101.09
CA SER A 214 -45.31 3.56 99.64
C SER A 214 -45.14 4.97 99.06
N LYS A 215 -45.54 6.02 99.81
CA LYS A 215 -45.57 7.41 99.33
C LYS A 215 -44.18 8.01 99.06
N THR A 216 -43.15 7.56 99.78
CA THR A 216 -41.76 8.06 99.67
C THR A 216 -41.00 7.55 98.44
N VAL A 217 -41.48 6.50 97.78
CA VAL A 217 -40.77 5.80 96.69
C VAL A 217 -41.10 6.37 95.29
N ASN A 218 -42.22 7.09 95.16
CA ASN A 218 -42.77 7.53 93.87
C ASN A 218 -42.64 9.05 93.59
N GLU A 219 -41.82 9.75 94.38
CA GLU A 219 -41.46 11.17 94.20
C GLU A 219 -40.87 11.45 92.79
N VAL A 220 -41.19 12.61 92.20
CA VAL A 220 -40.68 13.04 90.88
C VAL A 220 -39.61 14.11 91.09
N VAL A 221 -38.43 13.90 90.51
CA VAL A 221 -37.22 14.72 90.67
C VAL A 221 -36.68 15.06 89.27
N PRO A 222 -36.23 16.30 89.00
CA PRO A 222 -35.58 16.63 87.73
C PRO A 222 -34.26 15.87 87.56
N CYS A 223 -33.92 15.51 86.32
CA CYS A 223 -32.67 14.85 86.00
C CYS A 223 -31.50 15.84 85.95
N ASP A 224 -30.49 15.65 86.81
CA ASP A 224 -29.33 16.56 86.94
C ASP A 224 -28.51 16.79 85.65
N TRP A 225 -28.76 16.02 84.57
CA TRP A 225 -28.01 16.09 83.31
C TRP A 225 -28.79 16.74 82.14
N CYS A 226 -30.13 16.63 82.12
CA CYS A 226 -30.97 17.18 81.05
C CYS A 226 -32.16 18.02 81.57
N ASN A 227 -32.33 18.13 82.89
CA ASN A 227 -33.46 18.74 83.59
C ASN A 227 -34.86 18.17 83.27
N GLU A 228 -34.98 17.04 82.57
CA GLU A 228 -36.27 16.37 82.37
C GLU A 228 -36.82 15.78 83.68
N PRO A 229 -38.12 15.87 83.97
CA PRO A 229 -38.72 15.36 85.21
C PRO A 229 -38.87 13.83 85.19
N VAL A 230 -38.25 13.13 86.14
CA VAL A 230 -38.24 11.66 86.22
C VAL A 230 -38.64 11.17 87.61
N LYS A 231 -39.36 10.04 87.71
CA LYS A 231 -39.63 9.40 89.00
C LYS A 231 -38.31 8.94 89.64
N LYS A 232 -38.09 9.22 90.92
CA LYS A 232 -36.85 8.96 91.66
C LYS A 232 -36.29 7.54 91.48
N ARG A 233 -37.18 6.53 91.49
CA ARG A 233 -36.86 5.11 91.26
C ARG A 233 -36.41 4.74 89.84
N HIS A 234 -36.63 5.63 88.86
CA HIS A 234 -36.27 5.47 87.45
C HIS A 234 -35.24 6.54 86.99
N LEU A 235 -34.71 7.33 87.92
CA LEU A 235 -33.73 8.39 87.63
C LEU A 235 -32.40 7.80 87.14
N THR A 236 -32.03 6.62 87.66
CA THR A 236 -30.91 5.79 87.18
C THR A 236 -31.15 5.32 85.74
N ASP A 237 -32.27 4.64 85.51
CA ASP A 237 -32.66 4.06 84.22
C ASP A 237 -32.68 5.16 83.13
N HIS A 238 -33.23 6.32 83.46
CA HIS A 238 -33.22 7.48 82.57
C HIS A 238 -31.79 7.96 82.27
N LYS A 239 -30.92 8.10 83.27
CA LYS A 239 -29.53 8.57 83.06
C LYS A 239 -28.71 7.60 82.19
N GLU A 240 -28.91 6.29 82.36
CA GLU A 240 -28.13 5.27 81.64
C GLU A 240 -28.61 5.02 80.21
N ASP A 241 -29.94 4.99 79.99
CA ASP A 241 -30.54 4.54 78.73
C ASP A 241 -31.26 5.64 77.94
N ALA A 242 -31.88 6.63 78.58
CA ALA A 242 -32.73 7.62 77.92
C ALA A 242 -32.05 8.97 77.67
N CYS A 243 -31.28 9.48 78.65
CA CYS A 243 -30.79 10.85 78.70
C CYS A 243 -29.92 11.20 77.48
N LEU A 244 -30.27 12.26 76.75
CA LEU A 244 -29.55 12.69 75.54
C LEU A 244 -28.15 13.27 75.84
N MET A 245 -27.93 13.73 77.07
CA MET A 245 -26.65 14.28 77.53
C MET A 245 -25.66 13.20 77.99
N ARG A 246 -26.05 11.91 78.00
CA ARG A 246 -25.14 10.82 78.34
C ARG A 246 -24.05 10.70 77.28
N GLU A 247 -22.79 10.63 77.72
CA GLU A 247 -21.65 10.46 76.83
C GLU A 247 -21.52 8.99 76.40
N ARG A 248 -21.34 8.78 75.09
CA ARG A 248 -21.03 7.47 74.49
C ARG A 248 -19.93 7.67 73.45
N GLN A 249 -19.21 6.60 73.12
CA GLN A 249 -18.17 6.65 72.08
C GLN A 249 -18.78 7.04 70.73
N CYS A 250 -18.07 7.89 69.97
CA CYS A 250 -18.48 8.24 68.61
C CYS A 250 -18.72 6.98 67.75
N PRO A 251 -19.78 6.91 66.92
CA PRO A 251 -20.03 5.77 66.03
C PRO A 251 -18.86 5.42 65.08
N ASN A 252 -17.97 6.39 64.78
CA ASN A 252 -16.75 6.18 64.00
C ASN A 252 -15.53 5.73 64.85
N TRP A 253 -15.72 5.30 66.11
CA TRP A 253 -14.65 4.83 66.99
C TRP A 253 -13.85 3.65 66.41
N PRO A 254 -14.46 2.60 65.82
CA PRO A 254 -13.71 1.51 65.16
C PRO A 254 -12.87 1.99 63.96
N LEU A 255 -13.17 3.17 63.42
CA LEU A 255 -12.51 3.78 62.27
C LEU A 255 -11.45 4.84 62.67
N GLY A 256 -11.25 5.06 63.97
CA GLY A 256 -10.17 5.89 64.51
C GLY A 256 -10.59 7.17 65.25
N CYS A 257 -11.88 7.51 65.33
CA CYS A 257 -12.33 8.68 66.11
C CYS A 257 -12.41 8.35 67.60
N ARG A 258 -11.51 8.88 68.42
CA ARG A 258 -11.40 8.56 69.86
C ARG A 258 -12.12 9.55 70.79
N GLU A 259 -13.19 10.17 70.31
CA GLU A 259 -13.98 11.13 71.08
C GLU A 259 -15.22 10.48 71.72
N TRP A 260 -15.49 10.88 72.96
CA TRP A 260 -16.75 10.62 73.66
C TRP A 260 -17.64 11.84 73.46
N VAL A 261 -18.90 11.61 73.11
CA VAL A 261 -19.82 12.67 72.68
C VAL A 261 -21.20 12.41 73.31
N PRO A 262 -21.95 13.45 73.72
CA PRO A 262 -23.34 13.30 74.10
C PRO A 262 -24.18 12.69 72.96
N VAL A 263 -25.05 11.73 73.27
CA VAL A 263 -25.88 11.04 72.26
C VAL A 263 -26.72 12.02 71.42
N GLY A 264 -27.22 13.10 72.03
CA GLY A 264 -27.94 14.17 71.32
C GLY A 264 -27.09 14.98 70.33
N ALA A 265 -25.77 15.04 70.54
CA ALA A 265 -24.82 15.81 69.72
C ALA A 265 -24.07 14.97 68.68
N PHE A 266 -24.35 13.66 68.59
CA PHE A 266 -23.69 12.74 67.64
C PHE A 266 -23.72 13.22 66.18
N ALA A 267 -24.87 13.70 65.69
CA ALA A 267 -25.01 14.15 64.30
C ALA A 267 -24.20 15.42 64.02
N GLU A 268 -24.12 16.33 64.98
CA GLU A 268 -23.30 17.53 64.90
C GLU A 268 -21.81 17.17 64.87
N HIS A 269 -21.31 16.43 65.89
CA HIS A 269 -19.91 15.97 65.92
C HIS A 269 -19.52 15.22 64.63
N ILE A 270 -20.34 14.28 64.14
CA ILE A 270 -20.03 13.51 62.93
C ILE A 270 -19.86 14.40 61.70
N SER A 271 -20.60 15.51 61.61
CA SER A 271 -20.59 16.41 60.46
C SER A 271 -19.57 17.55 60.56
N THR A 272 -19.22 18.03 61.76
CA THR A 272 -18.37 19.22 61.95
C THR A 272 -16.99 18.95 62.56
N VAL A 273 -16.84 17.96 63.45
CA VAL A 273 -15.60 17.75 64.25
C VAL A 273 -14.92 16.40 64.00
N CYS A 274 -15.68 15.35 63.65
CA CYS A 274 -15.17 13.98 63.58
C CYS A 274 -14.02 13.81 62.58
N ILE A 275 -12.82 13.56 63.11
CA ILE A 275 -11.57 13.43 62.32
C ILE A 275 -11.67 12.41 61.17
N VAL A 276 -12.43 11.32 61.36
CA VAL A 276 -12.67 10.28 60.34
C VAL A 276 -13.54 10.83 59.20
N THR A 277 -14.57 11.61 59.51
CA THR A 277 -15.44 12.24 58.52
C THR A 277 -14.69 13.35 57.78
N ILE A 278 -13.94 14.20 58.49
CA ILE A 278 -13.13 15.28 57.90
C ILE A 278 -12.09 14.67 56.94
N GLY A 279 -11.30 13.69 57.39
CA GLY A 279 -10.31 13.01 56.56
C GLY A 279 -10.92 12.31 55.33
N ARG A 280 -12.13 11.74 55.44
CA ARG A 280 -12.87 11.22 54.28
C ARG A 280 -13.26 12.31 53.29
N HIS A 281 -13.71 13.47 53.75
CA HIS A 281 -14.03 14.61 52.88
C HIS A 281 -12.77 15.19 52.22
N GLU A 282 -11.64 15.24 52.91
CA GLU A 282 -10.36 15.66 52.33
C GLU A 282 -9.87 14.68 51.25
N LEU A 283 -9.92 13.38 51.52
CA LEU A 283 -9.62 12.35 50.52
C LEU A 283 -10.58 12.42 49.32
N ALA A 284 -11.87 12.71 49.53
CA ALA A 284 -12.83 12.93 48.46
C ALA A 284 -12.53 14.19 47.63
N LYS A 285 -12.13 15.31 48.26
CA LYS A 285 -11.66 16.53 47.57
C LYS A 285 -10.41 16.23 46.74
N LEU A 286 -9.42 15.52 47.29
CA LEU A 286 -8.21 15.12 46.58
C LEU A 286 -8.47 14.14 45.44
N ALA A 287 -9.46 13.24 45.59
CA ALA A 287 -9.93 12.38 44.51
C ALA A 287 -10.60 13.18 43.40
N ALA A 288 -11.50 14.11 43.73
CA ALA A 288 -12.17 14.99 42.77
C ALA A 288 -11.17 15.83 41.94
N ILE A 289 -10.11 16.35 42.56
CA ILE A 289 -9.02 17.05 41.84
C ILE A 289 -8.27 16.10 40.88
N LYS A 290 -8.07 14.83 41.26
CA LYS A 290 -7.38 13.82 40.44
C LYS A 290 -8.26 13.22 39.34
N ASP A 291 -9.56 13.17 39.52
CA ASP A 291 -10.54 12.70 38.53
C ASP A 291 -11.06 13.85 37.63
N GLY A 292 -10.79 15.11 37.99
CA GLY A 292 -11.15 16.30 37.20
C GLY A 292 -10.53 16.33 35.79
N PRO A 293 -11.21 16.96 34.81
CA PRO A 293 -10.77 16.98 33.42
C PRO A 293 -9.49 17.81 33.25
N ALA A 294 -8.50 17.22 32.60
CA ALA A 294 -7.26 17.87 32.20
C ALA A 294 -7.05 17.70 30.70
N GLN A 295 -6.80 18.81 30.00
CA GLN A 295 -6.59 18.78 28.56
C GLN A 295 -5.19 18.26 28.22
N CYS A 296 -5.10 17.28 27.32
CA CYS A 296 -3.83 16.83 26.77
C CYS A 296 -3.26 17.87 25.81
N ARG A 297 -2.05 18.37 26.11
CA ARG A 297 -1.38 19.42 25.32
C ARG A 297 -1.06 19.03 23.87
N GLU A 298 -1.03 17.74 23.53
CA GLU A 298 -0.60 17.28 22.20
C GLU A 298 -1.76 16.94 21.24
N CYS A 299 -2.86 16.38 21.75
CA CYS A 299 -4.05 16.03 20.94
C CYS A 299 -5.27 16.91 21.23
N GLY A 300 -5.33 17.60 22.37
CA GLY A 300 -6.47 18.41 22.79
C GLY A 300 -7.58 17.65 23.52
N ASP A 301 -7.48 16.32 23.67
CA ASP A 301 -8.47 15.49 24.36
C ASP A 301 -8.55 15.84 25.87
N GLU A 302 -9.76 15.89 26.42
CA GLU A 302 -9.98 16.01 27.86
C GLU A 302 -9.93 14.62 28.54
N VAL A 303 -9.04 14.47 29.52
CA VAL A 303 -8.81 13.22 30.23
C VAL A 303 -8.68 13.51 31.72
N ALA A 304 -9.27 12.67 32.58
CA ALA A 304 -9.09 12.76 34.03
C ALA A 304 -7.59 12.89 34.40
N LEU A 305 -7.23 13.87 35.24
CA LEU A 305 -5.83 14.23 35.52
C LEU A 305 -4.94 13.02 35.89
N ARG A 306 -5.44 12.09 36.71
CA ARG A 306 -4.75 10.83 37.08
C ARG A 306 -4.48 9.88 35.91
N LYS A 307 -5.30 9.94 34.85
CA LYS A 307 -5.20 9.10 33.63
C LYS A 307 -4.40 9.80 32.54
N LEU A 308 -4.14 11.10 32.64
CA LEU A 308 -3.37 11.87 31.66
C LEU A 308 -1.98 11.25 31.36
N PRO A 309 -1.19 10.75 32.34
CA PRO A 309 0.09 10.07 32.06
C PRO A 309 -0.06 8.71 31.34
N GLN A 310 -1.18 8.01 31.55
CA GLN A 310 -1.48 6.76 30.84
C GLN A 310 -1.94 7.07 29.40
N HIS A 311 -2.76 8.09 29.24
CA HIS A 311 -3.21 8.57 27.92
C HIS A 311 -2.03 8.96 27.05
N THR A 312 -1.14 9.87 27.51
CA THR A 312 0.02 10.33 26.71
C THR A 312 0.92 9.18 26.26
N ARG A 313 1.09 8.13 27.09
CA ARG A 313 1.92 6.96 26.76
C ARG A 313 1.21 5.92 25.88
N VAL A 314 -0.09 5.69 26.04
CA VAL A 314 -0.77 4.50 25.49
C VAL A 314 -1.81 4.83 24.42
N SER A 315 -2.68 5.82 24.65
CA SER A 315 -3.85 6.07 23.79
C SER A 315 -3.81 7.38 23.01
N CYS A 316 -2.99 8.36 23.42
CA CYS A 316 -2.90 9.66 22.78
C CYS A 316 -2.58 9.53 21.28
N PRO A 317 -3.40 10.08 20.37
CA PRO A 317 -3.14 10.00 18.93
C PRO A 317 -1.85 10.73 18.49
N ALA A 318 -1.39 11.69 19.29
CA ALA A 318 -0.17 12.46 19.03
C ALA A 318 1.12 11.78 19.54
N ARG A 319 1.02 10.73 20.36
CA ARG A 319 2.19 10.03 20.93
C ARG A 319 3.12 9.52 19.85
N LEU A 320 4.43 9.63 20.07
CA LEU A 320 5.43 9.11 19.15
C LEU A 320 5.53 7.59 19.25
N VAL A 321 5.41 6.92 18.11
CA VAL A 321 5.59 5.47 17.94
C VAL A 321 6.57 5.18 16.81
N PRO A 322 7.35 4.09 16.88
CA PRO A 322 8.10 3.62 15.72
C PRO A 322 7.15 3.09 14.63
N CYS A 323 7.62 3.12 13.38
CA CYS A 323 7.00 2.42 12.27
C CYS A 323 6.90 0.90 12.55
N ALA A 324 5.85 0.24 12.05
CA ALA A 324 5.69 -1.22 12.01
C ALA A 324 6.96 -1.93 11.51
N ASN A 325 7.56 -1.36 10.47
CA ASN A 325 8.73 -1.90 9.79
C ASN A 325 10.06 -1.46 10.43
N ALA A 326 10.05 -0.97 11.67
CA ALA A 326 11.29 -0.64 12.39
C ALA A 326 12.21 -1.86 12.57
N ILE A 327 11.63 -3.04 12.81
CA ILE A 327 12.33 -4.33 12.84
C ILE A 327 13.04 -4.62 11.50
N HIS A 328 12.47 -4.15 10.38
CA HIS A 328 13.03 -4.28 9.04
C HIS A 328 13.93 -3.09 8.62
N GLY A 329 14.36 -2.26 9.59
CA GLY A 329 15.32 -1.17 9.38
C GLY A 329 14.71 0.22 9.16
N CYS A 330 13.39 0.41 9.31
CA CYS A 330 12.79 1.74 9.24
C CYS A 330 13.10 2.56 10.53
N LYS A 331 13.80 3.68 10.40
CA LYS A 331 14.17 4.55 11.54
C LYS A 331 13.11 5.61 11.89
N ALA A 332 11.93 5.59 11.25
CA ALA A 332 10.92 6.62 11.43
C ALA A 332 10.17 6.48 12.77
N THR A 333 10.20 7.55 13.56
CA THR A 333 9.33 7.76 14.74
C THR A 333 8.30 8.82 14.40
N LEU A 334 7.02 8.47 14.48
CA LEU A 334 5.90 9.26 13.97
C LEU A 334 4.82 9.38 15.05
N LYS A 335 3.97 10.41 14.96
CA LYS A 335 2.75 10.43 15.78
C LYS A 335 1.87 9.25 15.39
N PHE A 336 1.26 8.56 16.35
CA PHE A 336 0.45 7.37 16.09
C PHE A 336 -0.62 7.59 15.02
N ARG A 337 -1.31 8.75 15.04
CA ARG A 337 -2.29 9.12 14.02
C ARG A 337 -1.71 9.25 12.61
N ASP A 338 -0.44 9.67 12.48
CA ASP A 338 0.22 9.96 11.19
C ASP A 338 0.99 8.73 10.65
N ARG A 339 1.11 7.66 11.45
CA ARG A 339 1.83 6.43 11.11
C ARG A 339 1.26 5.71 9.87
N HIS A 340 -0.05 5.71 9.68
CA HIS A 340 -0.68 5.05 8.52
C HIS A 340 -0.27 5.72 7.20
N ILE A 341 -0.14 7.06 7.16
CA ILE A 341 0.29 7.84 5.99
C ILE A 341 1.72 7.44 5.54
N HIS A 342 2.55 7.02 6.49
CA HIS A 342 3.89 6.51 6.22
C HIS A 342 3.90 5.04 5.76
N GLU A 343 2.97 4.21 6.25
CA GLU A 343 2.96 2.76 6.04
C GLU A 343 2.16 2.32 4.80
N ASP A 344 1.01 2.95 4.53
CA ASP A 344 0.09 2.58 3.45
C ASP A 344 0.45 3.27 2.14
N VAL A 345 1.52 2.77 1.51
CA VAL A 345 2.09 3.38 0.31
C VAL A 345 1.62 2.69 -0.98
N ASN A 346 0.86 3.41 -1.80
CA ASN A 346 0.66 3.03 -3.20
C ASN A 346 1.86 3.47 -4.05
N VAL A 347 2.75 2.51 -4.33
CA VAL A 347 4.02 2.69 -5.07
C VAL A 347 3.86 2.26 -6.54
N SER A 348 2.70 2.51 -7.16
CA SER A 348 2.55 2.22 -8.59
C SER A 348 3.60 3.01 -9.37
N PRO A 349 4.45 2.37 -10.19
CA PRO A 349 5.45 3.07 -11.00
C PRO A 349 4.80 4.12 -11.91
N GLU A 350 3.58 3.85 -12.36
CA GLU A 350 2.79 4.68 -13.26
C GLU A 350 2.46 6.06 -12.66
N ALA A 351 2.46 6.18 -11.33
CA ALA A 351 2.29 7.45 -10.63
C ALA A 351 3.53 8.37 -10.70
N ARG A 352 4.69 7.85 -11.12
CA ARG A 352 5.89 8.65 -11.32
C ARG A 352 6.00 9.15 -12.75
N ALA A 353 6.33 10.43 -12.88
CA ALA A 353 6.65 11.07 -14.13
C ALA A 353 8.16 11.29 -14.32
N VAL A 354 8.50 11.60 -15.56
CA VAL A 354 9.81 12.04 -16.04
C VAL A 354 9.58 13.06 -17.15
N LEU A 355 10.41 14.11 -17.21
CA LEU A 355 10.29 15.14 -18.25
C LEU A 355 10.99 14.67 -19.52
N ARG A 356 10.26 14.63 -20.64
CA ARG A 356 10.77 14.19 -21.95
C ARG A 356 11.03 15.37 -22.88
N PHE A 357 12.22 15.38 -23.45
CA PHE A 357 12.67 16.32 -24.47
C PHE A 357 12.67 15.58 -25.81
N GLY A 358 11.55 15.68 -26.54
CA GLY A 358 11.34 14.94 -27.79
C GLY A 358 11.99 15.58 -29.02
N ALA A 359 12.21 16.89 -28.97
CA ALA A 359 12.68 17.73 -30.08
C ALA A 359 13.80 18.69 -29.61
N ARG A 360 14.55 19.25 -30.55
CA ARG A 360 15.71 20.13 -30.29
C ARG A 360 15.39 21.55 -29.81
N GLN A 361 14.14 21.81 -29.48
CA GLN A 361 13.57 23.12 -29.13
C GLN A 361 12.85 23.09 -27.76
N GLY A 362 13.08 22.03 -26.99
CA GLY A 362 12.50 21.80 -25.66
C GLY A 362 13.30 22.48 -24.56
N TYR A 363 12.63 23.27 -23.72
CA TYR A 363 13.26 23.91 -22.57
C TYR A 363 12.29 24.18 -21.41
N VAL A 364 12.85 24.29 -20.21
CA VAL A 364 12.23 24.85 -19.00
C VAL A 364 12.85 26.23 -18.79
N ARG A 365 12.04 27.27 -18.65
CA ARG A 365 12.53 28.65 -18.49
C ARG A 365 12.70 28.97 -17.00
N ILE A 366 13.92 28.86 -16.48
CA ILE A 366 14.21 29.04 -15.05
C ILE A 366 14.03 30.50 -14.61
N ASP A 367 14.37 31.47 -15.48
CA ASP A 367 14.41 32.91 -15.16
C ASP A 367 15.19 33.23 -13.86
N GLY A 368 16.26 32.48 -13.56
CA GLY A 368 17.00 32.53 -12.29
C GLY A 368 17.91 33.73 -12.08
N GLY A 369 17.78 34.77 -12.90
CA GLY A 369 18.65 35.95 -12.91
C GLY A 369 19.97 35.72 -13.66
N ASP A 370 21.03 36.40 -13.22
CA ASP A 370 22.36 36.29 -13.82
C ASP A 370 23.03 34.93 -13.53
N ASP A 371 23.90 34.49 -14.44
CA ASP A 371 24.63 33.23 -14.30
C ASP A 371 25.51 33.20 -13.05
N ARG A 372 25.46 32.07 -12.33
CA ARG A 372 26.11 31.95 -11.04
C ARG A 372 27.61 31.66 -11.20
N LYS A 373 28.43 32.59 -10.74
CA LYS A 373 29.90 32.42 -10.64
C LYS A 373 30.26 31.28 -9.66
N PRO A 374 31.39 30.57 -9.86
CA PRO A 374 31.81 29.51 -8.95
C PRO A 374 32.16 30.05 -7.55
N PRO A 375 32.12 29.20 -6.51
CA PRO A 375 31.88 27.76 -6.55
C PRO A 375 30.42 27.38 -6.80
N TRP A 376 30.19 26.28 -7.51
CA TRP A 376 28.87 25.65 -7.67
C TRP A 376 28.99 24.17 -8.01
N CYS A 377 27.90 23.42 -7.82
CA CYS A 377 27.72 22.08 -8.35
C CYS A 377 26.36 21.97 -9.04
N ALA A 378 26.32 21.36 -10.23
CA ALA A 378 25.09 21.09 -10.97
C ALA A 378 25.00 19.59 -11.26
N GLU A 379 23.96 18.93 -10.73
CA GLU A 379 23.68 17.52 -10.92
C GLU A 379 22.45 17.33 -11.83
N PHE A 380 22.54 16.39 -12.78
CA PHE A 380 21.49 16.05 -13.73
C PHE A 380 21.35 14.52 -13.82
N TRP A 381 20.12 14.02 -13.79
CA TRP A 381 19.82 12.63 -14.12
C TRP A 381 19.29 12.56 -15.54
N VAL A 382 20.14 12.12 -16.46
CA VAL A 382 19.91 12.18 -17.91
C VAL A 382 19.80 10.78 -18.49
N HIS A 383 18.86 10.60 -19.41
CA HIS A 383 18.77 9.42 -20.27
C HIS A 383 18.64 9.87 -21.72
N LEU A 384 19.75 9.86 -22.46
CA LEU A 384 19.79 10.19 -23.88
C LEU A 384 19.18 9.06 -24.74
N PHE A 385 18.65 9.40 -25.92
CA PHE A 385 18.23 8.40 -26.92
C PHE A 385 19.43 7.73 -27.59
N SER A 386 19.19 6.70 -28.41
CA SER A 386 20.24 6.06 -29.21
C SER A 386 20.89 7.07 -30.18
N LYS A 387 22.14 6.81 -30.61
CA LYS A 387 22.78 7.65 -31.64
C LYS A 387 21.97 7.60 -32.95
N ALA A 388 21.36 6.46 -33.25
CA ALA A 388 20.49 6.25 -34.41
C ALA A 388 19.22 7.11 -34.37
N ASP A 389 18.49 7.15 -33.26
CA ASP A 389 17.24 7.93 -33.10
C ASP A 389 17.47 9.45 -33.23
N ASP A 390 18.65 9.93 -32.82
CA ASP A 390 19.03 11.33 -33.00
C ASP A 390 19.39 11.63 -34.45
N VAL A 391 20.20 10.78 -35.11
CA VAL A 391 20.51 10.93 -36.54
C VAL A 391 19.24 10.89 -37.39
N LEU A 392 18.36 9.91 -37.17
CA LEU A 392 17.09 9.78 -37.89
C LEU A 392 16.21 11.03 -37.70
N HIS A 393 16.09 11.54 -36.48
CA HIS A 393 15.33 12.76 -36.22
C HIS A 393 15.95 14.00 -36.88
N PHE A 394 17.27 14.18 -36.79
CA PHE A 394 17.95 15.33 -37.40
C PHE A 394 17.80 15.30 -38.91
N MET A 395 17.90 14.12 -39.54
CA MET A 395 17.68 13.94 -40.98
C MET A 395 16.20 14.12 -41.36
N ALA A 396 15.25 13.67 -40.54
CA ALA A 396 13.82 13.88 -40.77
C ALA A 396 13.45 15.38 -40.71
N ASP A 397 14.10 16.13 -39.82
CA ASP A 397 13.94 17.57 -39.67
C ASP A 397 14.62 18.32 -40.83
N ALA A 398 15.83 17.91 -41.23
CA ALA A 398 16.52 18.47 -42.39
C ALA A 398 15.72 18.25 -43.69
N LEU A 399 15.13 17.06 -43.89
CA LEU A 399 14.28 16.74 -45.04
C LEU A 399 13.00 17.60 -45.09
N ARG A 400 12.45 18.01 -43.94
CA ARG A 400 11.32 18.97 -43.91
C ARG A 400 11.77 20.35 -44.40
N TRP A 401 12.89 20.86 -43.88
CA TRP A 401 13.44 22.15 -44.33
C TRP A 401 13.88 22.13 -45.80
N GLN A 402 14.39 21.00 -46.30
CA GLN A 402 14.73 20.83 -47.72
C GLN A 402 13.47 20.84 -48.61
N ALA A 403 12.35 20.29 -48.15
CA ALA A 403 11.07 20.40 -48.85
C ALA A 403 10.57 21.85 -48.88
N THR A 404 10.60 22.56 -47.73
CA THR A 404 10.29 23.99 -47.67
C THR A 404 11.15 24.81 -48.63
N LEU A 405 12.45 24.51 -48.73
CA LEU A 405 13.37 25.17 -49.67
C LEU A 405 13.03 24.87 -51.14
N ARG A 406 12.62 23.64 -51.47
CA ARG A 406 12.12 23.28 -52.81
C ARG A 406 10.81 23.99 -53.17
N GLU A 407 9.95 24.27 -52.20
CA GLU A 407 8.68 25.00 -52.41
C GLU A 407 8.87 26.52 -52.47
N THR A 408 9.84 27.09 -51.75
CA THR A 408 10.07 28.55 -51.72
C THR A 408 10.92 29.08 -52.85
N LEU A 409 11.84 28.29 -53.42
CA LEU A 409 12.66 28.72 -54.56
C LEU A 409 11.81 29.15 -55.78
N PRO A 410 10.86 28.34 -56.30
CA PRO A 410 10.01 28.76 -57.43
C PRO A 410 9.12 29.97 -57.11
N ARG A 411 8.75 30.15 -55.83
CA ARG A 411 7.98 31.32 -55.37
C ARG A 411 8.82 32.59 -55.42
N LEU A 412 10.10 32.51 -55.01
CA LEU A 412 11.04 33.62 -55.13
C LEU A 412 11.24 34.00 -56.61
N ASP A 413 11.44 33.02 -57.50
CA ASP A 413 11.59 33.27 -58.94
C ASP A 413 10.34 33.95 -59.52
N GLY A 414 9.15 33.52 -59.12
CA GLY A 414 7.87 34.16 -59.46
C GLY A 414 7.80 35.62 -58.98
N CYS A 415 8.07 35.88 -57.71
CA CYS A 415 8.04 37.24 -57.17
C CYS A 415 9.09 38.17 -57.83
N ILE A 416 10.27 37.66 -58.21
CA ILE A 416 11.28 38.43 -58.96
C ILE A 416 10.79 38.75 -60.38
N ALA A 417 10.06 37.83 -61.03
CA ALA A 417 9.43 38.10 -62.33
C ALA A 417 8.33 39.16 -62.21
N ASP A 418 7.49 39.10 -61.17
CA ASP A 418 6.45 40.08 -60.87
C ASP A 418 7.05 41.47 -60.57
N GLU A 419 8.13 41.54 -59.77
CA GLU A 419 8.89 42.77 -59.46
C GLU A 419 9.38 43.44 -60.75
N LYS A 420 9.94 42.65 -61.67
CA LYS A 420 10.42 43.13 -62.97
C LYS A 420 9.28 43.64 -63.86
N ALA A 421 8.14 42.94 -63.87
CA ALA A 421 6.95 43.35 -64.61
C ALA A 421 6.36 44.65 -64.06
N LEU A 422 6.23 44.77 -62.74
CA LEU A 422 5.75 45.98 -62.04
C LEU A 422 6.68 47.17 -62.26
N LYS A 423 8.00 46.97 -62.26
CA LYS A 423 8.98 48.04 -62.54
C LYS A 423 8.84 48.59 -63.95
N GLU A 424 8.65 47.74 -64.96
CA GLU A 424 8.37 48.22 -66.33
C GLU A 424 6.98 48.87 -66.44
N GLN A 425 5.94 48.35 -65.77
CA GLN A 425 4.62 49.00 -65.73
C GLN A 425 4.69 50.41 -65.11
N ILE A 426 5.29 50.56 -63.93
CA ILE A 426 5.51 51.85 -63.25
C ILE A 426 6.26 52.82 -64.18
N LYS A 427 7.34 52.36 -64.84
CA LYS A 427 8.11 53.14 -65.81
C LYS A 427 7.25 53.61 -67.00
N THR A 428 6.36 52.76 -67.54
CA THR A 428 5.44 53.18 -68.61
C THR A 428 4.39 54.20 -68.14
N VAL A 429 3.85 54.05 -66.92
CA VAL A 429 2.90 55.01 -66.33
C VAL A 429 3.58 56.35 -66.03
N VAL A 430 4.80 56.34 -65.51
CA VAL A 430 5.61 57.55 -65.30
C VAL A 430 5.93 58.26 -66.63
N LEU A 431 6.20 57.52 -67.71
CA LEU A 431 6.39 58.10 -69.04
C LEU A 431 5.09 58.71 -69.61
N ARG A 432 3.93 58.06 -69.42
CA ARG A 432 2.61 58.60 -69.80
C ARG A 432 2.23 59.85 -69.01
N LYS A 433 2.62 59.93 -67.72
CA LYS A 433 2.32 61.04 -66.82
C LYS A 433 2.89 62.41 -67.23
N LYS A 434 3.75 62.48 -68.25
CA LYS A 434 4.12 63.77 -68.87
C LYS A 434 2.94 64.51 -69.50
N HIS A 435 1.75 63.90 -69.62
CA HIS A 435 0.57 64.50 -70.25
C HIS A 435 -0.74 64.48 -69.46
N ASN A 436 -0.85 63.89 -68.24
CA ASN A 436 -2.09 64.00 -67.44
C ASN A 436 -1.95 63.62 -65.94
N GLU A 437 -2.85 64.13 -65.08
CA GLU A 437 -2.74 64.13 -63.60
C GLU A 437 -3.35 62.92 -62.84
N ASP A 438 -3.38 61.70 -63.39
CA ASP A 438 -3.98 60.57 -62.64
C ASP A 438 -3.03 60.00 -61.56
N ASN A 439 -3.23 60.39 -60.30
CA ASN A 439 -2.44 59.91 -59.15
C ASN A 439 -2.89 58.54 -58.60
N GLY A 440 -4.05 58.03 -58.99
CA GLY A 440 -4.59 56.77 -58.44
C GLY A 440 -3.83 55.53 -58.94
N GLU A 441 -3.57 55.44 -60.24
CA GLU A 441 -2.92 54.27 -60.86
C GLU A 441 -1.48 54.08 -60.36
N LEU A 442 -0.68 55.15 -60.36
CA LEU A 442 0.71 55.10 -59.89
C LEU A 442 0.81 54.67 -58.42
N THR A 443 -0.07 55.19 -57.55
CA THR A 443 -0.09 54.84 -56.12
C THR A 443 -0.43 53.37 -55.93
N ARG A 444 -1.40 52.82 -56.69
CA ARG A 444 -1.76 51.40 -56.66
C ARG A 444 -0.59 50.50 -57.09
N LEU A 445 0.09 50.84 -58.19
CA LEU A 445 1.25 50.08 -58.66
C LEU A 445 2.43 50.14 -57.67
N GLN A 446 2.65 51.28 -57.01
CA GLN A 446 3.65 51.43 -55.95
C GLN A 446 3.31 50.57 -54.72
N THR A 447 2.05 50.53 -54.28
CA THR A 447 1.61 49.63 -53.20
C THR A 447 1.76 48.17 -53.59
N GLN A 448 1.47 47.80 -54.83
CA GLN A 448 1.66 46.43 -55.32
C GLN A 448 3.15 46.04 -55.40
N ALA A 449 4.03 46.96 -55.81
CA ALA A 449 5.48 46.75 -55.77
C ALA A 449 6.00 46.54 -54.33
N GLN A 450 5.52 47.31 -53.35
CA GLN A 450 5.87 47.10 -51.94
C GLN A 450 5.48 45.70 -51.44
N LEU A 451 4.28 45.20 -51.76
CA LEU A 451 3.85 43.86 -51.40
C LEU A 451 4.71 42.75 -52.05
N VAL A 452 5.20 42.98 -53.28
CA VAL A 452 6.10 42.05 -53.96
C VAL A 452 7.51 42.10 -53.34
N ASP A 453 8.03 43.28 -53.00
CA ASP A 453 9.31 43.44 -52.29
C ASP A 453 9.27 42.76 -50.91
N GLU A 454 8.17 42.91 -50.15
CA GLU A 454 7.91 42.18 -48.90
C GLU A 454 7.89 40.65 -49.13
N GLY A 455 7.24 40.19 -50.21
CA GLY A 455 7.22 38.78 -50.61
C GLY A 455 8.60 38.21 -50.96
N ILE A 456 9.43 38.97 -51.68
CA ILE A 456 10.82 38.62 -52.00
C ILE A 456 11.68 38.54 -50.74
N SER A 457 11.54 39.53 -49.85
CA SER A 457 12.24 39.57 -48.56
C SER A 457 11.89 38.35 -47.70
N GLY A 458 10.58 38.06 -47.55
CA GLY A 458 10.09 36.89 -46.84
C GLY A 458 10.61 35.57 -47.42
N CYS A 459 10.61 35.42 -48.75
CA CYS A 459 11.15 34.21 -49.38
C CYS A 459 12.67 34.06 -49.16
N LYS A 460 13.45 35.15 -49.26
CA LYS A 460 14.90 35.16 -48.98
C LYS A 460 15.19 34.77 -47.53
N SER A 461 14.46 35.34 -46.58
CA SER A 461 14.58 34.99 -45.16
C SER A 461 14.32 33.51 -44.89
N ILE A 462 13.22 32.95 -45.42
CA ILE A 462 12.91 31.52 -45.27
C ILE A 462 13.99 30.63 -45.90
N ILE A 463 14.52 30.99 -47.07
CA ILE A 463 15.61 30.25 -47.74
C ILE A 463 16.90 30.32 -46.90
N ALA A 464 17.23 31.48 -46.33
CA ALA A 464 18.40 31.63 -45.46
C ALA A 464 18.27 30.79 -44.17
N GLU A 465 17.11 30.83 -43.51
CA GLU A 465 16.82 30.00 -42.33
C GLU A 465 16.88 28.50 -42.67
N ALA A 466 16.23 28.07 -43.76
CA ALA A 466 16.23 26.69 -44.19
C ALA A 466 17.65 26.17 -44.43
N ASN A 467 18.48 26.91 -45.18
CA ASN A 467 19.88 26.55 -45.41
C ASN A 467 20.69 26.45 -44.10
N ALA A 468 20.53 27.40 -43.18
CA ALA A 468 21.22 27.39 -41.89
C ALA A 468 20.80 26.21 -41.01
N ARG A 469 19.50 25.89 -40.95
CA ARG A 469 18.96 24.75 -40.20
C ARG A 469 19.41 23.42 -40.81
N ILE A 470 19.31 23.25 -42.13
CA ILE A 470 19.78 22.06 -42.85
C ILE A 470 21.27 21.83 -42.57
N PHE A 471 22.11 22.86 -42.71
CA PHE A 471 23.54 22.76 -42.43
C PHE A 471 23.83 22.31 -40.99
N SER A 472 23.16 22.92 -39.99
CA SER A 472 23.35 22.51 -38.60
C SER A 472 22.88 21.08 -38.34
N LEU A 473 21.69 20.70 -38.81
CA LEU A 473 21.11 19.38 -38.57
C LEU A 473 21.96 18.26 -39.19
N VAL A 474 22.38 18.42 -40.45
CA VAL A 474 23.22 17.45 -41.17
C VAL A 474 24.63 17.40 -40.60
N SER A 475 25.20 18.54 -40.17
CA SER A 475 26.51 18.56 -39.49
C SER A 475 26.47 17.84 -38.14
N ASP A 476 25.44 18.09 -37.32
CA ASP A 476 25.29 17.44 -36.01
C ASP A 476 25.02 15.93 -36.17
N ALA A 477 24.25 15.54 -37.19
CA ALA A 477 24.02 14.14 -37.54
C ALA A 477 25.32 13.43 -37.95
N ALA A 478 26.16 14.07 -38.77
CA ALA A 478 27.46 13.53 -39.16
C ALA A 478 28.40 13.35 -37.96
N THR A 479 28.41 14.29 -37.00
CA THR A 479 29.19 14.15 -35.77
C THR A 479 28.76 12.93 -34.95
N LEU A 480 27.45 12.62 -34.89
CA LEU A 480 26.96 11.39 -34.26
C LEU A 480 27.37 10.14 -35.04
N VAL A 481 27.18 10.10 -36.37
CA VAL A 481 27.57 8.97 -37.23
C VAL A 481 29.06 8.65 -37.12
N GLN A 482 29.92 9.66 -37.07
CA GLN A 482 31.37 9.50 -36.90
C GLN A 482 31.77 8.93 -35.53
N SER A 483 30.90 9.04 -34.52
CA SER A 483 31.11 8.47 -33.18
C SER A 483 30.52 7.05 -33.01
N ILE A 484 30.00 6.44 -34.08
CA ILE A 484 29.57 5.04 -34.11
C ILE A 484 30.75 4.21 -34.62
N ASN A 485 31.36 3.45 -33.71
CA ASN A 485 32.53 2.61 -34.01
C ASN A 485 32.15 1.26 -34.64
N ASP A 486 30.92 0.78 -34.45
CA ASP A 486 30.44 -0.46 -35.07
C ASP A 486 30.03 -0.22 -36.53
N ILE A 487 30.70 -0.94 -37.44
CA ILE A 487 30.49 -0.88 -38.88
C ILE A 487 29.08 -1.40 -39.24
N ALA A 488 28.58 -2.41 -38.55
CA ALA A 488 27.26 -2.99 -38.80
C ALA A 488 26.13 -2.04 -38.35
N GLU A 489 26.27 -1.41 -37.19
CA GLU A 489 25.33 -0.36 -36.73
C GLU A 489 25.30 0.83 -37.70
N ARG A 490 26.48 1.30 -38.15
CA ARG A 490 26.59 2.41 -39.09
C ARG A 490 25.98 2.09 -40.47
N ALA A 491 26.19 0.87 -40.97
CA ALA A 491 25.54 0.40 -42.20
C ALA A 491 24.01 0.30 -42.06
N SER A 492 23.53 -0.25 -40.94
CA SER A 492 22.09 -0.32 -40.64
C SER A 492 21.46 1.07 -40.54
N LEU A 493 22.12 2.02 -39.86
CA LEU A 493 21.67 3.40 -39.75
C LEU A 493 21.61 4.10 -41.10
N SER A 494 22.62 3.90 -41.97
CA SER A 494 22.61 4.43 -43.33
C SER A 494 21.38 3.96 -44.12
N GLU A 495 21.04 2.68 -44.05
CA GLU A 495 19.84 2.14 -44.72
C GLU A 495 18.55 2.68 -44.09
N GLN A 496 18.49 2.83 -42.77
CA GLN A 496 17.33 3.45 -42.10
C GLN A 496 17.11 4.92 -42.52
N VAL A 497 18.19 5.70 -42.71
CA VAL A 497 18.10 7.08 -43.22
C VAL A 497 17.64 7.10 -44.69
N ARG A 498 18.12 6.18 -45.53
CA ARG A 498 17.68 5.99 -46.92
C ARG A 498 16.18 5.68 -47.01
N VAL A 499 15.73 4.68 -46.24
CA VAL A 499 14.31 4.29 -46.16
C VAL A 499 13.45 5.44 -45.61
N GLN A 500 13.94 6.17 -44.61
CA GLN A 500 13.24 7.33 -44.07
C GLN A 500 13.06 8.42 -45.13
N ALA A 501 14.08 8.71 -45.94
CA ALA A 501 13.97 9.69 -47.03
C ALA A 501 12.91 9.26 -48.06
N GLN A 502 12.95 8.00 -48.48
CA GLN A 502 11.97 7.41 -49.42
C GLN A 502 10.52 7.47 -48.91
N LEU A 503 10.30 7.22 -47.61
CA LEU A 503 8.98 7.28 -46.97
C LEU A 503 8.47 8.70 -46.76
N ARG A 504 9.36 9.64 -46.43
CA ARG A 504 9.01 11.06 -46.20
C ARG A 504 8.77 11.83 -47.50
N GLN A 505 9.46 11.47 -48.56
CA GLN A 505 9.47 12.19 -49.84
C GLN A 505 9.34 11.22 -51.03
N PRO A 506 8.18 10.55 -51.20
CA PRO A 506 7.99 9.53 -52.23
C PRO A 506 8.00 10.08 -53.67
N THR A 507 7.85 11.40 -53.84
CA THR A 507 7.85 12.09 -55.14
C THR A 507 9.25 12.51 -55.61
N TRP A 508 10.29 12.34 -54.78
CA TRP A 508 11.65 12.78 -55.13
C TRP A 508 12.34 11.79 -56.06
N SER A 509 13.24 12.31 -56.90
CA SER A 509 14.00 11.48 -57.84
C SER A 509 14.95 10.53 -57.12
N LYS A 510 15.32 9.42 -57.77
CA LYS A 510 16.32 8.49 -57.21
C LYS A 510 17.64 9.19 -56.86
N ALA A 511 18.08 10.13 -57.70
CA ALA A 511 19.29 10.93 -57.46
C ALA A 511 19.17 11.84 -56.23
N ASP A 512 18.00 12.48 -56.02
CA ASP A 512 17.73 13.24 -54.80
C ASP A 512 17.79 12.35 -53.56
N LEU A 513 17.19 11.16 -53.64
CA LEU A 513 17.14 10.21 -52.52
C LEU A 513 18.52 9.61 -52.19
N ASP A 514 19.36 9.37 -53.21
CA ASP A 514 20.76 8.93 -53.01
C ASP A 514 21.65 10.04 -52.43
N LEU A 515 21.30 11.32 -52.63
CA LEU A 515 21.97 12.49 -52.03
C LEU A 515 21.48 12.80 -50.61
N TYR A 516 20.19 13.10 -50.45
CA TYR A 516 19.59 13.55 -49.18
C TYR A 516 19.32 12.39 -48.20
N GLY A 517 19.24 11.15 -48.71
CA GLY A 517 19.15 9.93 -47.92
C GLY A 517 20.49 9.43 -47.36
N HIS A 518 21.59 10.15 -47.57
CA HIS A 518 22.91 9.78 -47.02
C HIS A 518 23.60 10.99 -46.34
N VAL A 519 23.79 10.89 -45.03
CA VAL A 519 24.26 12.01 -44.17
C VAL A 519 25.55 12.64 -44.67
N GLU A 520 26.52 11.81 -45.06
CA GLU A 520 27.86 12.27 -45.46
C GLU A 520 27.87 12.87 -46.87
N HIS A 521 27.04 12.36 -47.79
CA HIS A 521 26.91 12.92 -49.14
C HIS A 521 26.25 14.29 -49.09
N TRP A 522 25.16 14.41 -48.31
CA TRP A 522 24.49 15.70 -48.11
C TRP A 522 25.43 16.71 -47.42
N LEU A 523 26.18 16.30 -46.38
CA LEU A 523 27.16 17.19 -45.75
C LEU A 523 28.25 17.64 -46.72
N ALA A 524 28.75 16.75 -47.59
CA ALA A 524 29.74 17.10 -48.60
C ALA A 524 29.17 18.11 -49.61
N ALA A 525 27.96 17.89 -50.12
CA ALA A 525 27.28 18.82 -51.02
C ALA A 525 27.06 20.20 -50.36
N LEU A 526 26.62 20.23 -49.10
CA LEU A 526 26.45 21.48 -48.33
C LEU A 526 27.78 22.21 -48.10
N LYS A 527 28.87 21.49 -47.80
CA LYS A 527 30.21 22.07 -47.66
C LYS A 527 30.73 22.64 -48.98
N ASN A 528 30.47 21.96 -50.11
CA ASN A 528 30.84 22.44 -51.43
C ASN A 528 30.04 23.70 -51.81
N ALA A 529 28.72 23.71 -51.59
CA ALA A 529 27.86 24.88 -51.79
C ALA A 529 28.29 26.06 -50.91
N ALA A 530 28.63 25.81 -49.64
CA ALA A 530 29.15 26.83 -48.72
C ALA A 530 30.55 27.32 -49.12
N ALA A 531 31.39 26.48 -49.73
CA ALA A 531 32.69 26.91 -50.27
C ALA A 531 32.52 27.82 -51.50
N THR A 532 31.59 27.51 -52.40
CA THR A 532 31.25 28.38 -53.53
C THR A 532 30.62 29.70 -53.07
N ALA A 533 29.81 29.71 -52.00
CA ALA A 533 29.27 30.94 -51.40
C ALA A 533 30.35 31.78 -50.68
N LYS A 534 31.29 31.13 -49.96
CA LYS A 534 32.37 31.80 -49.24
C LYS A 534 33.31 32.62 -50.11
N ALA A 535 33.41 32.31 -51.41
CA ALA A 535 34.13 33.15 -52.37
C ALA A 535 33.55 34.58 -52.45
N ASN A 536 32.26 34.75 -52.11
CA ASN A 536 31.53 36.02 -52.15
C ASN A 536 31.22 36.62 -50.75
N GLU A 537 31.41 35.88 -49.64
CA GLU A 537 30.94 36.25 -48.29
C GLU A 537 32.03 36.64 -47.26
N ALA A 538 33.22 37.02 -47.70
CA ALA A 538 34.33 37.43 -46.81
C ALA A 538 34.07 38.58 -45.79
N PRO A 539 33.11 39.52 -45.93
CA PRO A 539 32.94 40.61 -44.96
C PRO A 539 32.12 40.23 -43.71
N HIS A 540 31.21 39.26 -43.78
CA HIS A 540 30.21 39.04 -42.72
C HIS A 540 30.83 38.54 -41.41
N ALA A 541 31.71 37.54 -41.47
CA ALA A 541 32.41 37.01 -40.29
C ALA A 541 33.29 38.07 -39.57
N LYS A 542 33.76 39.10 -40.28
CA LYS A 542 34.52 40.22 -39.70
C LYS A 542 33.63 41.13 -38.86
N LEU A 543 32.37 41.34 -39.24
CA LEU A 543 31.40 42.15 -38.50
C LEU A 543 31.02 41.50 -37.17
N ILE A 544 30.71 40.20 -37.17
CA ILE A 544 30.38 39.43 -35.95
C ILE A 544 31.54 39.48 -34.95
N LYS A 545 32.79 39.26 -35.41
CA LYS A 545 33.98 39.36 -34.55
C LYS A 545 34.13 40.75 -33.92
N LYS A 546 33.94 41.82 -34.71
CA LYS A 546 34.03 43.20 -34.23
C LYS A 546 32.95 43.55 -33.21
N ARG A 547 31.73 43.02 -33.38
CA ARG A 547 30.61 43.17 -32.42
C ARG A 547 30.94 42.54 -31.06
N LEU A 548 31.42 41.29 -31.05
CA LEU A 548 31.75 40.57 -29.81
C LEU A 548 32.88 41.25 -29.03
N GLN A 549 33.92 41.74 -29.73
CA GLN A 549 34.99 42.53 -29.11
C GLN A 549 34.48 43.81 -28.44
N LEU A 550 33.44 44.44 -29.01
CA LEU A 550 32.86 45.67 -28.48
C LEU A 550 31.97 45.42 -27.24
N LEU A 551 31.25 44.30 -27.19
CA LEU A 551 30.50 43.88 -26.00
C LEU A 551 31.44 43.58 -24.83
N GLN A 552 32.52 42.82 -25.08
CA GLN A 552 33.56 42.54 -24.08
C GLN A 552 34.14 43.84 -23.50
N ALA A 553 34.48 44.80 -24.37
CA ALA A 553 35.03 46.08 -23.96
C ALA A 553 34.04 46.95 -23.15
N ILE A 554 32.73 46.82 -23.37
CA ILE A 554 31.70 47.46 -22.53
C ILE A 554 31.67 46.80 -21.15
N GLU A 555 31.62 45.47 -21.09
CA GLU A 555 31.51 44.73 -19.83
C GLU A 555 32.75 44.91 -18.94
N ASP A 556 33.96 44.84 -19.52
CA ASP A 556 35.21 45.07 -18.79
C ASP A 556 35.33 46.52 -18.29
N HIS A 557 34.80 47.49 -19.03
CA HIS A 557 34.76 48.89 -18.59
C HIS A 557 33.74 49.12 -17.46
N GLU A 558 32.55 48.51 -17.54
CA GLU A 558 31.53 48.55 -16.48
C GLU A 558 31.97 47.82 -15.19
N ARG A 559 32.89 46.85 -15.29
CA ARG A 559 33.55 46.19 -14.15
C ARG A 559 34.67 47.03 -13.53
N SER A 560 35.33 47.87 -14.31
CA SER A 560 36.41 48.75 -13.83
C SER A 560 35.85 49.92 -13.02
N ARG A 561 36.46 50.26 -11.87
CA ARG A 561 36.06 51.43 -11.08
C ARG A 561 36.55 52.69 -11.82
N PRO A 562 35.67 53.57 -12.34
CA PRO A 562 36.08 54.63 -13.25
C PRO A 562 36.83 55.74 -12.52
N THR A 563 37.98 56.15 -13.05
CA THR A 563 38.77 57.30 -12.57
C THR A 563 38.15 58.64 -12.95
N ASP A 564 37.54 58.75 -14.14
CA ASP A 564 36.65 59.86 -14.52
C ASP A 564 35.31 59.33 -15.04
N VAL A 565 34.24 59.67 -14.33
CA VAL A 565 32.85 59.33 -14.65
C VAL A 565 32.42 59.93 -16.00
N ARG A 566 32.94 61.10 -16.41
CA ARG A 566 32.62 61.74 -17.69
C ARG A 566 33.30 61.08 -18.89
N GLU A 567 34.48 60.53 -18.71
CA GLU A 567 35.13 59.73 -19.78
C GLU A 567 34.46 58.38 -19.93
N SER A 568 34.14 57.70 -18.83
CA SER A 568 33.39 56.44 -18.87
C SER A 568 32.01 56.57 -19.50
N ALA A 569 31.27 57.63 -19.17
CA ALA A 569 29.99 57.92 -19.83
C ALA A 569 30.14 58.19 -21.34
N ARG A 570 31.24 58.84 -21.77
CA ARG A 570 31.55 59.07 -23.19
C ARG A 570 31.92 57.77 -23.91
N PHE A 571 32.76 56.92 -23.29
CA PHE A 571 33.12 55.61 -23.81
C PHE A 571 31.88 54.73 -24.00
N LEU A 572 31.06 54.55 -22.96
CA LEU A 572 29.85 53.73 -23.03
C LEU A 572 28.85 54.25 -24.07
N LYS A 573 28.68 55.58 -24.20
CA LYS A 573 27.83 56.18 -25.24
C LYS A 573 28.37 55.92 -26.65
N HIS A 574 29.68 55.97 -26.85
CA HIS A 574 30.30 55.69 -28.14
C HIS A 574 30.24 54.20 -28.48
N ALA A 575 30.61 53.33 -27.54
CA ALA A 575 30.60 51.88 -27.70
C ALA A 575 29.18 51.35 -27.96
N ARG A 576 28.15 51.80 -27.23
CA ARG A 576 26.75 51.42 -27.50
C ARG A 576 26.25 51.93 -28.87
N LYS A 577 26.74 53.07 -29.36
CA LYS A 577 26.41 53.58 -30.70
C LYS A 577 27.11 52.80 -31.82
N GLU A 578 28.36 52.41 -31.64
CA GLU A 578 29.06 51.51 -32.57
C GLU A 578 28.50 50.08 -32.51
N LEU A 579 28.00 49.64 -31.36
CA LEU A 579 27.28 48.37 -31.23
C LEU A 579 25.99 48.41 -32.07
N SER A 580 25.14 49.43 -31.89
CA SER A 580 23.96 49.64 -32.71
C SER A 580 24.29 49.68 -34.21
N ARG A 581 25.34 50.39 -34.63
CA ARG A 581 25.77 50.40 -36.06
C ARG A 581 26.25 49.04 -36.57
N LEU A 582 26.79 48.19 -35.71
CA LEU A 582 27.16 46.81 -36.06
C LEU A 582 25.93 45.89 -36.05
N ASP A 583 24.98 46.11 -35.12
CA ASP A 583 23.69 45.44 -35.09
C ASP A 583 22.85 45.77 -36.33
N ASP A 584 22.76 47.03 -36.75
CA ASP A 584 22.05 47.46 -37.97
C ASP A 584 22.66 46.81 -39.22
N LYS A 585 24.01 46.76 -39.29
CA LYS A 585 24.74 46.12 -40.41
C LYS A 585 24.64 44.60 -40.39
N LEU A 586 24.49 43.99 -39.22
CA LEU A 586 24.26 42.57 -39.09
C LEU A 586 22.80 42.25 -39.39
N ALA A 587 21.83 43.04 -38.92
CA ALA A 587 20.41 42.88 -39.28
C ALA A 587 20.19 42.96 -40.79
N ALA A 588 20.90 43.84 -41.51
CA ALA A 588 20.88 43.91 -42.98
C ALA A 588 21.59 42.73 -43.70
N HIS A 589 22.26 41.83 -42.96
CA HIS A 589 22.98 40.66 -43.48
C HIS A 589 22.58 39.33 -42.80
N VAL A 590 21.64 39.35 -41.85
CA VAL A 590 21.29 38.24 -40.96
C VAL A 590 19.76 38.16 -40.84
N ASP A 591 19.12 37.56 -41.85
CA ASP A 591 17.74 37.08 -41.76
C ASP A 591 17.63 35.75 -40.97
N VAL A 592 18.74 35.27 -40.39
CA VAL A 592 18.88 33.97 -39.73
C VAL A 592 18.98 34.18 -38.22
N PRO A 593 18.21 33.44 -37.38
CA PRO A 593 18.31 33.54 -35.92
C PRO A 593 19.76 33.53 -35.40
N LEU A 594 20.12 34.50 -34.53
CA LEU A 594 21.47 34.67 -33.98
C LEU A 594 22.05 33.39 -33.32
N THR A 595 21.19 32.52 -32.80
CA THR A 595 21.53 31.19 -32.23
C THR A 595 22.02 30.18 -33.28
N LEU A 596 21.68 30.37 -34.56
CA LEU A 596 22.18 29.59 -35.69
C LEU A 596 23.44 30.25 -36.31
N ALA A 597 23.59 31.57 -36.18
CA ALA A 597 24.75 32.32 -36.66
C ALA A 597 25.98 32.25 -35.73
N GLN A 598 25.78 32.01 -34.43
CA GLN A 598 26.87 31.74 -33.50
C GLN A 598 27.59 30.43 -33.87
N ALA A 599 28.93 30.44 -33.80
CA ALA A 599 29.75 29.25 -34.05
C ALA A 599 29.29 28.12 -33.11
N PRO A 600 28.80 26.98 -33.63
CA PRO A 600 28.11 25.99 -32.82
C PRO A 600 29.09 25.34 -31.82
N ILE A 601 28.89 25.62 -30.54
CA ILE A 601 29.77 25.14 -29.45
C ILE A 601 29.47 23.66 -29.16
N GLY A 602 28.18 23.34 -29.02
CA GLY A 602 27.66 21.99 -28.85
C GLY A 602 26.25 21.83 -29.39
N PHE A 603 25.78 20.59 -29.40
CA PHE A 603 24.39 20.22 -29.60
C PHE A 603 23.95 19.25 -28.49
N HIS A 604 22.66 19.12 -28.27
CA HIS A 604 22.13 18.57 -27.02
C HIS A 604 22.51 19.39 -25.78
N THR A 605 22.14 20.67 -25.78
CA THR A 605 22.29 21.57 -24.62
C THR A 605 21.33 21.15 -23.50
N ILE A 606 21.87 20.87 -22.31
CA ILE A 606 21.14 20.45 -21.10
C ILE A 606 20.74 21.67 -20.23
N ALA A 607 21.54 22.73 -20.25
CA ALA A 607 21.19 24.02 -19.65
C ALA A 607 21.90 25.15 -20.41
N ALA A 608 21.25 26.31 -20.53
CA ALA A 608 21.75 27.45 -21.30
C ALA A 608 21.34 28.79 -20.70
N SER A 609 22.16 29.79 -20.99
CA SER A 609 21.89 31.22 -20.87
C SER A 609 22.41 31.97 -22.10
N LYS A 610 22.24 33.30 -22.14
CA LYS A 610 22.92 34.20 -23.09
C LYS A 610 24.46 34.10 -23.10
N ALA A 611 25.05 33.58 -22.03
CA ALA A 611 26.48 33.70 -21.72
C ALA A 611 27.19 32.36 -21.57
N ALA A 612 26.48 31.33 -21.10
CA ALA A 612 27.02 30.03 -20.75
C ALA A 612 26.09 28.91 -21.19
N GLY A 613 26.64 27.70 -21.32
CA GLY A 613 25.85 26.54 -21.69
C GLY A 613 26.56 25.23 -21.40
N ILE A 614 25.79 24.26 -20.93
CA ILE A 614 26.19 22.88 -20.62
C ILE A 614 25.65 21.98 -21.74
N HIS A 615 26.53 21.28 -22.43
CA HIS A 615 26.19 20.44 -23.59
C HIS A 615 26.56 18.98 -23.34
N ALA A 616 25.63 18.07 -23.63
CA ALA A 616 25.89 16.63 -23.62
C ALA A 616 26.84 16.19 -24.74
N VAL A 617 26.85 16.91 -25.88
CA VAL A 617 27.64 16.58 -27.06
C VAL A 617 28.24 17.86 -27.66
N MET A 618 29.54 17.90 -27.90
CA MET A 618 30.20 19.05 -28.53
C MET A 618 30.33 18.86 -30.05
N VAL A 619 30.34 19.95 -30.82
CA VAL A 619 30.32 19.87 -32.30
C VAL A 619 31.65 19.35 -32.87
N ALA A 620 32.75 19.61 -32.17
CA ALA A 620 34.10 19.12 -32.52
C ALA A 620 34.54 17.93 -31.64
N GLY A 621 33.62 17.02 -31.33
CA GLY A 621 33.87 15.75 -30.64
C GLY A 621 32.69 15.36 -29.75
N ALA A 622 32.24 14.10 -29.82
CA ALA A 622 30.96 13.66 -29.26
C ALA A 622 30.86 13.60 -27.71
N GLY A 623 31.81 14.22 -27.00
CA GLY A 623 31.86 14.29 -25.54
C GLY A 623 31.17 15.51 -24.94
N VAL A 624 31.02 15.49 -23.62
CA VAL A 624 30.45 16.58 -22.81
C VAL A 624 31.30 17.84 -22.92
N GLY A 625 30.68 19.01 -22.81
CA GLY A 625 31.40 20.27 -22.61
C GLY A 625 30.55 21.34 -21.97
N LEU A 626 31.20 22.39 -21.47
CA LEU A 626 30.51 23.63 -21.14
C LEU A 626 31.31 24.84 -21.62
N HIS A 627 30.61 25.95 -21.80
CA HIS A 627 31.24 27.22 -22.11
C HIS A 627 30.70 28.32 -21.19
N THR A 628 31.49 29.39 -21.06
CA THR A 628 31.00 30.73 -20.76
C THR A 628 31.48 31.68 -21.87
N PHE A 629 31.38 33.00 -21.68
CA PHE A 629 31.62 34.01 -22.72
C PHE A 629 32.94 33.83 -23.49
N ASP A 630 34.03 33.57 -22.75
CA ASP A 630 35.41 33.52 -23.25
C ASP A 630 36.02 32.11 -23.22
N THR A 631 35.73 31.32 -22.18
CA THR A 631 36.33 30.01 -21.93
C THR A 631 35.42 28.84 -22.29
N LYS A 632 36.02 27.72 -22.73
CA LYS A 632 35.33 26.50 -23.18
C LYS A 632 36.03 25.26 -22.62
N ALA A 633 35.31 24.46 -21.84
CA ALA A 633 35.72 23.13 -21.44
C ALA A 633 35.15 22.10 -22.42
N ARG A 634 36.00 21.17 -22.88
CA ARG A 634 35.58 19.93 -23.53
C ARG A 634 36.16 18.77 -22.74
N PHE A 635 35.30 17.88 -22.27
CA PHE A 635 35.72 16.70 -21.54
C PHE A 635 35.98 15.53 -22.51
N LYS A 636 36.98 14.71 -22.20
CA LYS A 636 37.33 13.50 -22.98
C LYS A 636 36.43 12.31 -22.61
N ALA A 637 35.12 12.55 -22.53
CA ALA A 637 34.12 11.58 -22.10
C ALA A 637 32.81 11.75 -22.88
N GLU A 638 32.34 10.68 -23.52
CA GLU A 638 30.99 10.60 -24.06
C GLU A 638 30.00 10.18 -22.95
N LEU A 639 28.80 10.76 -22.95
CA LEU A 639 27.73 10.29 -22.08
C LEU A 639 27.17 8.96 -22.61
N PRO A 640 27.10 7.92 -21.76
CA PRO A 640 26.39 6.69 -22.09
C PRO A 640 24.94 6.98 -22.47
N ARG A 641 24.49 6.34 -23.56
CA ARG A 641 23.13 6.47 -24.10
C ARG A 641 22.28 5.26 -23.69
N GLU A 642 20.97 5.38 -23.80
CA GLU A 642 20.01 4.29 -23.54
C GLU A 642 20.08 3.70 -22.12
N ARG A 643 20.56 4.50 -21.17
CA ARG A 643 20.47 4.24 -19.73
C ARG A 643 20.40 5.55 -18.96
N TRP A 644 19.98 5.48 -17.71
CA TRP A 644 20.18 6.57 -16.77
C TRP A 644 21.67 6.76 -16.47
N VAL A 645 22.09 8.03 -16.50
CA VAL A 645 23.42 8.50 -16.09
C VAL A 645 23.22 9.63 -15.09
N HIS A 646 23.91 9.57 -13.96
CA HIS A 646 24.09 10.75 -13.10
C HIS A 646 25.28 11.55 -13.63
N MET A 647 25.03 12.75 -14.12
CA MET A 647 26.04 13.69 -14.57
C MET A 647 26.12 14.86 -13.60
N ALA A 648 27.27 15.03 -12.95
CA ALA A 648 27.52 16.19 -12.09
C ALA A 648 28.73 17.00 -12.59
N LEU A 649 28.57 18.32 -12.59
CA LEU A 649 29.63 19.28 -12.87
C LEU A 649 29.94 20.03 -11.59
N ASN A 650 31.19 19.95 -11.13
CA ASN A 650 31.73 20.68 -9.98
C ASN A 650 32.64 21.80 -10.48
N ALA A 651 32.24 23.05 -10.34
CA ALA A 651 33.09 24.19 -10.70
C ALA A 651 33.69 24.84 -9.44
N SER A 652 35.02 24.78 -9.34
CA SER A 652 35.82 25.60 -8.43
C SER A 652 36.09 26.97 -9.05
N ALA A 653 36.81 27.85 -8.35
CA ALA A 653 37.24 29.14 -8.91
C ALA A 653 38.21 28.98 -10.10
N THR A 654 38.95 27.87 -10.18
CA THR A 654 40.08 27.65 -11.09
C THR A 654 39.90 26.49 -12.08
N SER A 655 38.92 25.62 -11.85
CA SER A 655 38.69 24.42 -12.66
C SER A 655 37.24 23.93 -12.59
N VAL A 656 36.86 23.08 -13.56
CA VAL A 656 35.61 22.33 -13.56
C VAL A 656 35.88 20.83 -13.72
N GLN A 657 35.31 20.02 -12.83
CA GLN A 657 35.37 18.56 -12.84
C GLN A 657 34.07 17.97 -13.37
N LEU A 658 34.17 17.00 -14.28
CA LEU A 658 33.06 16.16 -14.71
C LEU A 658 33.05 14.86 -13.90
N VAL A 659 31.92 14.59 -13.25
CA VAL A 659 31.66 13.39 -12.48
C VAL A 659 30.50 12.62 -13.14
N LEU A 660 30.72 11.35 -13.51
CA LEU A 660 29.71 10.48 -14.10
C LEU A 660 29.48 9.26 -13.19
N ASP A 661 28.21 9.00 -12.86
CA ASP A 661 27.78 7.94 -11.93
C ASP A 661 28.57 7.92 -10.60
N GLY A 662 29.00 9.12 -10.16
CA GLY A 662 29.77 9.37 -8.94
C GLY A 662 31.29 9.20 -9.04
N ALA A 663 31.84 8.83 -10.21
CA ALA A 663 33.28 8.79 -10.45
C ALA A 663 33.77 10.05 -11.19
N VAL A 664 34.89 10.64 -10.78
CA VAL A 664 35.53 11.75 -11.51
C VAL A 664 36.12 11.20 -12.80
N VAL A 665 35.76 11.80 -13.95
CA VAL A 665 36.17 11.30 -15.27
C VAL A 665 37.23 12.19 -15.93
N ASP A 666 37.07 13.52 -15.82
CA ASP A 666 37.97 14.49 -16.44
C ASP A 666 37.86 15.86 -15.74
N GLU A 667 38.93 16.64 -15.77
CA GLU A 667 39.00 17.98 -15.17
C GLU A 667 39.57 18.98 -16.19
N ARG A 668 39.02 20.19 -16.20
CA ARG A 668 39.41 21.26 -17.13
C ARG A 668 39.68 22.56 -16.37
N PRO A 669 40.85 23.20 -16.56
CA PRO A 669 41.13 24.49 -15.95
C PRO A 669 40.28 25.59 -16.59
N GLY A 670 40.00 26.64 -15.82
CA GLY A 670 39.18 27.77 -16.22
C GLY A 670 38.06 28.06 -15.23
N THR A 671 37.57 29.30 -15.24
CA THR A 671 36.45 29.76 -14.43
C THR A 671 35.17 29.68 -15.25
N PHE A 672 34.21 28.86 -14.84
CA PHE A 672 32.97 28.65 -15.60
C PHE A 672 31.74 29.03 -14.76
N HIS A 673 30.81 29.76 -15.36
CA HIS A 673 29.55 30.13 -14.71
C HIS A 673 28.47 29.05 -14.94
N LEU A 674 27.58 28.89 -13.98
CA LEU A 674 26.40 28.03 -14.08
C LEU A 674 25.28 28.77 -14.82
N PRO A 675 24.78 28.27 -15.97
CA PRO A 675 23.65 28.87 -16.68
C PRO A 675 22.36 28.83 -15.85
N MET A 676 21.76 30.00 -15.61
CA MET A 676 20.55 30.18 -14.77
C MET A 676 19.27 30.55 -15.56
N GLU A 677 19.33 30.62 -16.89
CA GLU A 677 18.18 31.05 -17.72
C GLU A 677 17.25 29.89 -18.11
N THR A 678 17.81 28.76 -18.58
CA THR A 678 17.01 27.59 -19.05
C THR A 678 17.64 26.23 -18.73
N LEU A 679 16.78 25.22 -18.49
CA LEU A 679 17.12 23.80 -18.69
C LEU A 679 16.69 23.42 -20.11
N GLY A 680 17.53 22.73 -20.87
CA GLY A 680 17.39 22.62 -22.32
C GLY A 680 17.89 23.88 -23.04
N ALA A 681 17.28 24.20 -24.18
CA ALA A 681 17.49 25.44 -24.91
C ALA A 681 16.32 25.69 -25.89
N SER A 682 16.11 26.94 -26.33
CA SER A 682 15.14 27.26 -27.38
C SER A 682 15.49 26.64 -28.74
N GLU A 683 16.78 26.46 -29.00
CA GLU A 683 17.35 25.77 -30.17
C GLU A 683 18.52 24.88 -29.73
N LYS A 684 18.73 23.75 -30.39
CA LYS A 684 19.77 22.74 -30.09
C LYS A 684 19.70 22.09 -28.69
N ALA A 685 18.53 22.08 -28.05
CA ALA A 685 18.26 21.37 -26.81
C ALA A 685 18.65 19.88 -26.85
N PHE A 686 18.91 19.29 -25.68
CA PHE A 686 19.07 17.84 -25.55
C PHE A 686 17.80 17.08 -25.92
N ARG A 687 17.99 15.81 -26.30
CA ARG A 687 16.91 14.89 -26.63
C ARG A 687 17.06 13.64 -25.77
N GLY A 688 15.99 13.28 -25.08
CA GLY A 688 16.01 12.23 -24.07
C GLY A 688 15.03 12.52 -22.95
N HIS A 689 15.36 12.01 -21.77
CA HIS A 689 14.59 12.20 -20.55
C HIS A 689 15.46 12.78 -19.44
N LEU A 690 14.83 13.59 -18.58
CA LEU A 690 15.45 14.22 -17.42
C LEU A 690 14.60 13.85 -16.21
N GLN A 691 15.19 13.14 -15.25
CA GLN A 691 14.47 12.69 -14.05
C GLN A 691 14.52 13.71 -12.93
N GLU A 692 15.65 14.40 -12.78
CA GLU A 692 15.94 15.21 -11.60
C GLU A 692 17.08 16.18 -11.94
N VAL A 693 17.06 17.38 -11.37
CA VAL A 693 18.13 18.39 -11.47
C VAL A 693 18.33 19.07 -10.13
N ARG A 694 19.59 19.22 -9.70
CA ARG A 694 19.96 19.85 -8.43
C ARG A 694 21.08 20.85 -8.67
N TYR A 695 20.87 22.12 -8.31
CA TYR A 695 21.89 23.16 -8.36
C TYR A 695 22.31 23.54 -6.94
N TRP A 696 23.61 23.67 -6.71
CA TRP A 696 24.23 23.97 -5.41
C TRP A 696 25.12 25.21 -5.49
N SER A 697 25.14 26.01 -4.42
CA SER A 697 26.02 27.19 -4.27
C SER A 697 27.45 26.86 -3.84
N THR A 698 27.78 25.56 -3.78
CA THR A 698 29.06 25.02 -3.32
C THR A 698 29.43 23.80 -4.16
N THR A 699 30.73 23.54 -4.32
CA THR A 699 31.24 22.27 -4.87
C THR A 699 30.93 21.09 -3.94
N ARG A 700 30.64 19.92 -4.50
CA ARG A 700 30.30 18.68 -3.76
C ARG A 700 31.41 17.65 -3.92
N THR A 701 31.82 16.95 -2.86
CA THR A 701 32.86 15.91 -3.00
C THR A 701 32.33 14.69 -3.77
N PRO A 702 33.17 13.90 -4.48
CA PRO A 702 32.70 12.70 -5.18
C PRO A 702 32.03 11.68 -4.25
N SER A 703 32.50 11.55 -3.01
CA SER A 703 31.90 10.72 -1.97
C SER A 703 30.51 11.24 -1.52
N GLU A 704 30.34 12.55 -1.38
CA GLU A 704 29.02 13.17 -1.14
C GLU A 704 28.04 12.96 -2.30
N LEU A 705 28.51 13.10 -3.53
CA LEU A 705 27.72 12.85 -4.74
C LEU A 705 27.28 11.39 -4.77
N LEU A 706 28.21 10.43 -4.65
CA LEU A 706 27.92 8.99 -4.56
C LEU A 706 26.89 8.64 -3.48
N ALA A 707 26.99 9.28 -2.30
CA ALA A 707 26.05 9.05 -1.20
C ALA A 707 24.65 9.61 -1.51
N SER A 708 24.56 10.80 -2.11
CA SER A 708 23.29 11.48 -2.39
C SER A 708 22.63 11.12 -3.73
N MET A 709 23.34 10.47 -4.66
CA MET A 709 22.86 10.33 -6.04
C MET A 709 21.75 9.26 -6.24
N ARG A 710 21.52 8.41 -5.22
CA ARG A 710 20.50 7.34 -5.21
C ARG A 710 19.46 7.54 -4.11
N THR A 711 19.35 8.75 -3.58
CA THR A 711 18.46 9.11 -2.47
C THR A 711 17.74 10.42 -2.74
N THR A 712 16.51 10.55 -2.25
CA THR A 712 15.84 11.85 -2.15
C THR A 712 16.57 12.75 -1.17
N LEU A 713 16.73 14.04 -1.49
CA LEU A 713 17.38 15.00 -0.61
C LEU A 713 16.43 15.56 0.46
N ALA A 714 16.98 15.85 1.63
CA ALA A 714 16.43 16.87 2.52
C ALA A 714 16.87 18.25 2.03
N LEU A 715 16.04 19.28 2.25
CA LEU A 715 16.39 20.65 1.90
C LEU A 715 17.57 21.14 2.74
N ALA A 716 18.52 21.82 2.08
CA ALA A 716 19.75 22.32 2.67
C ALA A 716 20.00 23.76 2.21
N PRO A 717 20.58 24.64 3.04
CA PRO A 717 20.76 26.07 2.71
C PRO A 717 21.76 26.33 1.57
N THR A 718 22.54 25.32 1.16
CA THR A 718 23.45 25.40 0.00
C THR A 718 22.80 24.93 -1.31
N LEU A 719 21.57 24.42 -1.28
CA LEU A 719 20.80 24.02 -2.45
C LEU A 719 20.16 25.27 -3.07
N LEU A 720 20.58 25.65 -4.27
CA LEU A 720 20.07 26.83 -5.00
C LEU A 720 18.75 26.55 -5.71
N ALA A 721 18.59 25.33 -6.23
CA ALA A 721 17.39 24.88 -6.91
C ALA A 721 17.30 23.36 -6.91
N TYR A 722 16.08 22.82 -6.84
CA TYR A 722 15.82 21.39 -6.87
C TYR A 722 14.56 21.08 -7.68
N TRP A 723 14.74 20.58 -8.90
CA TRP A 723 13.64 20.12 -9.74
C TRP A 723 13.55 18.61 -9.71
N THR A 724 12.45 18.09 -9.16
CA THR A 724 12.21 16.64 -9.04
C THR A 724 11.50 16.06 -10.26
N LEU A 725 10.89 16.90 -11.10
CA LEU A 725 10.26 16.54 -12.37
C LEU A 725 9.23 15.40 -12.21
N GLU A 726 8.47 15.44 -11.10
CA GLU A 726 7.45 14.45 -10.74
C GLU A 726 6.02 15.00 -10.85
N GLU A 727 5.81 16.22 -11.34
CA GLU A 727 4.51 16.89 -11.47
C GLU A 727 3.57 16.08 -12.37
N GLY A 728 4.11 15.58 -13.50
CA GLY A 728 3.46 14.61 -14.39
C GLY A 728 2.34 15.14 -15.27
N MET A 729 1.90 16.38 -15.10
CA MET A 729 0.94 17.03 -15.97
C MET A 729 1.03 18.55 -15.90
N GLY A 730 0.49 19.22 -16.92
CA GLY A 730 0.46 20.68 -17.03
C GLY A 730 1.78 21.29 -17.53
N PRO A 731 1.79 22.60 -17.84
CA PRO A 731 2.90 23.25 -18.55
C PRO A 731 3.92 23.91 -17.61
N PHE A 732 4.10 23.42 -16.38
CA PHE A 732 4.98 24.03 -15.38
C PHE A 732 5.73 22.99 -14.54
N VAL A 733 6.89 23.38 -14.01
CA VAL A 733 7.62 22.66 -12.95
C VAL A 733 7.91 23.59 -11.77
N GLU A 734 8.10 22.99 -10.59
CA GLU A 734 8.29 23.67 -9.32
C GLU A 734 9.70 23.42 -8.77
N ASP A 735 10.35 24.48 -8.28
CA ASP A 735 11.56 24.34 -7.47
C ASP A 735 11.18 23.94 -6.04
N VAL A 736 11.53 22.70 -5.70
CA VAL A 736 11.26 22.09 -4.40
C VAL A 736 12.06 22.75 -3.26
N SER A 737 13.15 23.47 -3.56
CA SER A 737 13.88 24.25 -2.56
C SER A 737 13.18 25.56 -2.17
N GLY A 738 12.23 26.04 -2.99
CA GLY A 738 11.47 27.26 -2.75
C GLY A 738 12.26 28.55 -2.93
N HIS A 739 13.43 28.49 -3.60
CA HIS A 739 14.28 29.65 -3.88
C HIS A 739 13.95 30.30 -5.23
N LEU A 740 13.47 29.51 -6.19
CA LEU A 740 13.05 29.97 -7.51
C LEU A 740 11.52 29.87 -7.68
N PRO A 741 10.91 30.72 -8.52
CA PRO A 741 9.48 30.64 -8.80
C PRO A 741 9.13 29.35 -9.54
N ARG A 742 7.83 29.02 -9.57
CA ARG A 742 7.30 27.99 -10.47
C ARG A 742 7.43 28.45 -11.92
N VAL A 743 7.97 27.59 -12.78
CA VAL A 743 8.44 27.96 -14.12
C VAL A 743 7.79 27.17 -15.26
N PRO A 744 7.54 27.79 -16.43
CA PRO A 744 6.89 27.13 -17.55
C PRO A 744 7.83 26.22 -18.36
N ILE A 745 7.26 25.21 -18.99
CA ILE A 745 7.94 24.27 -19.89
C ILE A 745 7.45 24.45 -21.34
N PHE A 746 8.36 24.36 -22.31
CA PHE A 746 8.10 24.54 -23.73
C PHE A 746 8.63 23.34 -24.53
N ASN A 747 7.88 22.92 -25.57
CA ASN A 747 8.22 21.82 -26.48
C ASN A 747 8.75 20.53 -25.81
N THR A 748 8.29 20.28 -24.59
CA THR A 748 8.59 19.13 -23.74
C THR A 748 7.27 18.43 -23.38
N SER A 749 7.35 17.18 -22.97
CA SER A 749 6.15 16.41 -22.57
C SER A 749 6.42 15.56 -21.35
N TRP A 750 5.37 15.34 -20.56
CA TRP A 750 5.41 14.39 -19.47
C TRP A 750 5.37 12.96 -20.01
N SER A 751 6.23 12.11 -19.46
CA SER A 751 6.17 10.66 -19.69
C SER A 751 6.05 9.98 -18.32
N HIS A 752 5.14 9.01 -18.21
CA HIS A 752 4.92 8.26 -16.97
C HIS A 752 5.65 6.92 -17.03
N TYR A 753 6.08 6.39 -15.88
CA TYR A 753 6.68 5.05 -15.75
C TYR A 753 5.62 3.93 -15.84
N THR A 754 4.88 3.91 -16.95
CA THR A 754 4.13 2.74 -17.40
C THR A 754 5.07 1.56 -17.66
N MET A 755 4.53 0.35 -17.74
CA MET A 755 5.34 -0.85 -18.01
C MET A 755 6.20 -0.71 -19.27
N ALA A 756 5.68 -0.07 -20.33
CA ALA A 756 6.39 0.18 -21.59
C ALA A 756 7.47 1.28 -21.48
N THR A 757 7.30 2.25 -20.60
CA THR A 757 8.35 3.25 -20.31
C THR A 757 9.45 2.64 -19.47
N LEU A 758 9.12 1.87 -18.43
CA LEU A 758 10.11 1.22 -17.55
C LEU A 758 10.92 0.14 -18.28
N GLN A 759 10.32 -0.59 -19.24
CA GLN A 759 11.06 -1.48 -20.13
C GLN A 759 12.09 -0.75 -21.03
N ARG A 760 11.87 0.54 -21.33
CA ARG A 760 12.77 1.33 -22.19
C ARG A 760 13.79 2.16 -21.43
N LEU A 761 13.41 2.75 -20.30
CA LEU A 761 14.27 3.63 -19.49
C LEU A 761 14.98 2.89 -18.34
N GLY A 762 14.58 1.66 -18.04
CA GLY A 762 15.00 0.92 -16.87
C GLY A 762 14.35 1.44 -15.57
N ASP A 763 14.87 0.98 -14.44
CA ASP A 763 14.46 1.48 -13.12
C ASP A 763 14.79 2.98 -13.00
N PRO A 764 13.92 3.81 -12.40
CA PRO A 764 14.25 5.21 -12.13
C PRO A 764 15.46 5.33 -11.18
N PRO A 765 16.38 6.29 -11.42
CA PRO A 765 17.69 6.31 -10.76
C PRO A 765 17.68 6.78 -9.30
N THR A 766 16.70 7.61 -8.91
CA THR A 766 16.45 8.07 -7.55
C THR A 766 15.10 7.51 -7.06
N PRO A 767 14.82 7.41 -5.74
CA PRO A 767 13.46 7.21 -5.24
C PRO A 767 12.57 8.43 -5.55
N SER A 768 11.24 8.28 -5.55
CA SER A 768 10.38 9.44 -5.82
C SER A 768 10.38 10.42 -4.65
N PHE A 769 10.40 11.72 -4.95
CA PHE A 769 10.40 12.77 -3.92
C PHE A 769 9.07 12.83 -3.16
N ARG A 770 7.96 12.43 -3.79
CA ARG A 770 6.67 12.19 -3.13
C ARG A 770 6.77 11.09 -2.04
N GLN A 771 7.76 10.20 -2.13
CA GLN A 771 7.97 9.09 -1.21
C GLN A 771 8.93 9.40 -0.04
N ARG A 772 9.47 10.62 0.06
CA ARG A 772 10.45 11.01 1.11
C ARG A 772 9.94 10.84 2.55
N HIS A 773 8.63 10.93 2.77
CA HIS A 773 7.98 10.76 4.08
C HIS A 773 7.35 9.38 4.26
N MET A 774 7.50 8.47 3.29
CA MET A 774 6.91 7.14 3.27
C MET A 774 7.90 6.09 3.79
N CYS A 775 7.40 4.90 4.14
CA CYS A 775 8.22 3.84 4.69
C CYS A 775 9.14 3.25 3.62
N ALA A 776 10.43 3.55 3.69
CA ALA A 776 11.44 3.03 2.75
C ALA A 776 11.42 1.50 2.61
N VAL A 777 11.04 0.76 3.66
CA VAL A 777 10.86 -0.70 3.62
C VAL A 777 9.66 -1.08 2.75
N VAL A 778 8.49 -0.45 2.95
CA VAL A 778 7.29 -0.70 2.14
C VAL A 778 7.51 -0.26 0.70
N VAL A 779 8.12 0.91 0.48
CA VAL A 779 8.50 1.42 -0.85
C VAL A 779 9.36 0.40 -1.59
N ARG A 780 10.43 -0.09 -0.96
CA ARG A 780 11.31 -1.11 -1.54
C ARG A 780 10.60 -2.44 -1.77
N ARG A 781 9.76 -2.90 -0.84
CA ARG A 781 8.99 -4.15 -0.97
C ARG A 781 8.02 -4.08 -2.16
N ASN A 782 7.24 -3.02 -2.26
CA ASN A 782 6.26 -2.84 -3.33
C ASN A 782 6.95 -2.63 -4.68
N PHE A 783 8.08 -1.91 -4.73
CA PHE A 783 8.92 -1.82 -5.93
C PHE A 783 9.45 -3.20 -6.38
N LEU A 784 9.95 -4.02 -5.46
CA LEU A 784 10.41 -5.38 -5.77
C LEU A 784 9.26 -6.30 -6.22
N ALA A 785 8.07 -6.16 -5.64
CA ALA A 785 6.87 -6.89 -6.06
C ALA A 785 6.45 -6.51 -7.50
N ASN A 786 6.43 -5.20 -7.82
CA ASN A 786 6.18 -4.71 -9.17
C ASN A 786 7.24 -5.20 -10.17
N LYS A 787 8.53 -5.17 -9.78
CA LYS A 787 9.63 -5.70 -10.59
C LYS A 787 9.54 -7.22 -10.81
N HIS A 788 9.03 -7.97 -9.84
CA HIS A 788 8.69 -9.38 -10.01
C HIS A 788 7.54 -9.55 -11.02
N ALA A 789 6.44 -8.79 -10.89
CA ALA A 789 5.33 -8.83 -11.84
C ALA A 789 5.75 -8.49 -13.28
N MET A 790 6.61 -7.48 -13.46
CA MET A 790 7.20 -7.13 -14.77
C MET A 790 8.03 -8.27 -15.38
N ARG A 791 8.74 -9.04 -14.55
CA ARG A 791 9.48 -10.24 -14.99
C ARG A 791 8.55 -11.40 -15.33
N GLN A 792 7.38 -11.51 -14.70
CA GLN A 792 6.37 -12.51 -15.01
C GLN A 792 5.59 -12.21 -16.30
N VAL A 793 5.85 -11.09 -16.99
CA VAL A 793 5.30 -10.83 -18.33
C VAL A 793 5.66 -11.97 -19.27
N SER A 794 4.65 -12.68 -19.74
CA SER A 794 4.79 -13.74 -20.71
C SER A 794 4.87 -13.18 -22.13
N ARG A 795 5.76 -13.74 -22.94
CA ARG A 795 5.75 -13.55 -24.39
C ARG A 795 5.66 -14.90 -25.07
N GLU A 796 5.22 -14.93 -26.32
CA GLU A 796 5.34 -16.13 -27.14
C GLU A 796 6.80 -16.60 -27.19
N CYS A 797 6.98 -17.93 -27.15
CA CYS A 797 8.28 -18.56 -27.27
C CYS A 797 9.03 -18.07 -28.52
N SER A 798 10.30 -17.68 -28.38
CA SER A 798 11.13 -17.17 -29.48
C SER A 798 11.35 -18.18 -30.62
N LEU A 799 11.20 -19.48 -30.35
CA LEU A 799 11.20 -20.54 -31.36
C LEU A 799 9.82 -20.79 -32.01
N GLY A 800 8.82 -19.95 -31.68
CA GLY A 800 7.47 -19.97 -32.22
C GLY A 800 6.69 -21.24 -31.87
N CYS A 801 6.83 -21.80 -30.66
CA CYS A 801 6.15 -23.04 -30.28
C CYS A 801 4.65 -22.87 -29.92
N GLY A 802 4.15 -21.62 -29.83
CA GLY A 802 2.78 -21.28 -29.44
C GLY A 802 2.55 -21.14 -27.93
N LEU A 803 3.51 -21.55 -27.09
CA LEU A 803 3.44 -21.33 -25.65
C LEU A 803 3.84 -19.91 -25.28
N HIS A 804 3.06 -19.30 -24.40
CA HIS A 804 3.38 -18.04 -23.74
C HIS A 804 4.19 -18.33 -22.47
N VAL A 805 5.42 -17.82 -22.40
CA VAL A 805 6.39 -18.13 -21.34
C VAL A 805 6.90 -16.84 -20.71
N ALA A 806 6.93 -16.78 -19.37
CA ALA A 806 7.50 -15.66 -18.63
C ALA A 806 8.98 -15.46 -19.02
N LEU A 807 9.40 -14.21 -19.22
CA LEU A 807 10.74 -13.90 -19.74
C LEU A 807 11.92 -14.60 -19.00
N PRO A 808 11.96 -14.70 -17.66
CA PRO A 808 13.01 -15.44 -16.94
C PRO A 808 13.02 -16.95 -17.23
N ALA A 809 11.86 -17.54 -17.52
CA ALA A 809 11.74 -18.95 -17.87
C ALA A 809 11.97 -19.20 -19.36
N MET A 810 12.05 -18.16 -20.20
CA MET A 810 12.20 -18.28 -21.65
C MET A 810 13.49 -19.03 -22.05
N ASP A 811 14.61 -18.79 -21.38
CA ASP A 811 15.88 -19.48 -21.68
C ASP A 811 15.81 -20.97 -21.32
N ILE A 812 15.29 -21.32 -20.14
CA ILE A 812 15.04 -22.70 -19.71
C ILE A 812 14.07 -23.39 -20.67
N HIS A 813 12.99 -22.71 -21.04
CA HIS A 813 12.03 -23.21 -22.00
C HIS A 813 12.68 -23.50 -23.35
N VAL A 814 13.37 -22.53 -23.95
CA VAL A 814 14.02 -22.65 -25.26
C VAL A 814 15.08 -23.76 -25.27
N ARG A 815 15.84 -23.93 -24.18
CA ARG A 815 16.91 -24.94 -24.08
C ARG A 815 16.44 -26.35 -23.71
N CYS A 816 15.44 -26.49 -22.85
CA CYS A 816 15.08 -27.77 -22.24
C CYS A 816 13.70 -28.27 -22.65
N GLU A 817 12.69 -27.40 -22.60
CA GLU A 817 11.27 -27.80 -22.67
C GLU A 817 10.66 -27.67 -24.07
N CYS A 818 11.14 -26.71 -24.86
CA CYS A 818 10.52 -26.30 -26.10
C CYS A 818 10.55 -27.44 -27.13
N PRO A 819 9.40 -27.88 -27.68
CA PRO A 819 9.35 -28.93 -28.71
C PRO A 819 10.14 -28.55 -29.97
N LYS A 820 10.29 -27.25 -30.25
CA LYS A 820 11.03 -26.73 -31.40
C LYS A 820 12.53 -26.49 -31.12
N ARG A 821 13.04 -26.86 -29.93
CA ARG A 821 14.47 -26.69 -29.58
C ARG A 821 15.40 -27.44 -30.53
N MET A 822 16.62 -26.93 -30.63
CA MET A 822 17.74 -27.63 -31.27
C MET A 822 18.44 -28.49 -30.21
N ASP A 823 18.66 -29.76 -30.51
CA ASP A 823 19.41 -30.69 -29.66
C ASP A 823 20.56 -31.33 -30.47
N VAL A 824 21.58 -31.84 -29.78
CA VAL A 824 22.76 -32.47 -30.41
C VAL A 824 22.64 -33.98 -30.32
N CYS A 825 22.89 -34.69 -31.41
CA CYS A 825 22.92 -36.14 -31.39
C CYS A 825 24.00 -36.67 -30.44
N ARG A 826 23.58 -37.37 -29.38
CA ARG A 826 24.45 -37.97 -28.35
C ARG A 826 25.21 -39.21 -28.84
N ALA A 827 24.97 -39.70 -30.06
CA ALA A 827 25.70 -40.84 -30.60
C ALA A 827 27.18 -40.45 -30.83
N PRO A 828 28.16 -41.19 -30.28
CA PRO A 828 29.58 -40.87 -30.44
C PRO A 828 29.96 -40.72 -31.91
N GLY A 829 30.55 -39.58 -32.29
CA GLY A 829 30.94 -39.31 -33.68
C GLY A 829 29.80 -38.88 -34.62
N CYS A 830 28.55 -38.69 -34.15
CA CYS A 830 27.49 -38.10 -34.99
C CYS A 830 27.49 -36.57 -34.95
N GLY A 831 27.53 -35.96 -33.75
CA GLY A 831 27.66 -34.50 -33.53
C GLY A 831 26.58 -33.58 -34.13
N ARG A 832 25.59 -34.13 -34.85
CA ARG A 832 24.65 -33.36 -35.67
C ARG A 832 23.58 -32.67 -34.81
N THR A 833 23.38 -31.38 -35.02
CA THR A 833 22.27 -30.60 -34.46
C THR A 833 20.96 -30.88 -35.22
N TYR A 834 19.85 -31.00 -34.50
CA TYR A 834 18.53 -31.26 -35.09
C TYR A 834 17.39 -30.65 -34.27
N LYS A 835 16.25 -30.37 -34.92
CA LYS A 835 15.02 -29.93 -34.22
C LYS A 835 14.33 -31.13 -33.59
N VAL A 836 14.07 -31.09 -32.29
CA VAL A 836 13.47 -32.22 -31.55
C VAL A 836 12.12 -32.62 -32.15
N SER A 837 11.25 -31.66 -32.49
CA SER A 837 9.97 -31.90 -33.16
C SER A 837 10.04 -32.57 -34.54
N ARG A 838 11.21 -32.61 -35.19
CA ARG A 838 11.42 -33.32 -36.47
C ARG A 838 12.25 -34.60 -36.31
N GLY A 839 12.86 -34.82 -35.15
CA GLY A 839 13.87 -35.85 -34.93
C GLY A 839 15.07 -35.74 -35.88
N HIS A 840 15.91 -36.78 -35.90
CA HIS A 840 16.85 -37.02 -37.00
C HIS A 840 17.16 -38.51 -37.13
N ARG A 841 17.59 -38.93 -38.33
CA ARG A 841 18.04 -40.30 -38.60
C ARG A 841 19.56 -40.38 -38.40
N CYS A 842 20.01 -40.99 -37.30
CA CYS A 842 21.42 -41.11 -36.96
C CYS A 842 22.07 -42.32 -37.67
N ARG A 843 22.93 -42.07 -38.66
CA ARG A 843 23.68 -43.15 -39.36
C ARG A 843 24.59 -43.96 -38.42
N VAL A 844 25.13 -43.33 -37.38
CA VAL A 844 26.00 -44.02 -36.40
C VAL A 844 25.19 -44.98 -35.53
N ALA A 845 24.03 -44.55 -35.03
CA ALA A 845 23.13 -45.41 -34.27
C ALA A 845 22.66 -46.59 -35.14
N GLN A 846 22.19 -46.32 -36.37
CA GLN A 846 21.80 -47.37 -37.31
C GLN A 846 22.92 -48.40 -37.51
N ARG A 847 24.15 -47.96 -37.85
CA ARG A 847 25.28 -48.88 -38.04
C ARG A 847 25.63 -49.68 -36.79
N ARG A 848 25.50 -49.10 -35.59
CA ARG A 848 25.70 -49.82 -34.32
C ARG A 848 24.64 -50.90 -34.13
N ASP A 849 23.38 -50.57 -34.41
CA ASP A 849 22.24 -51.46 -34.23
C ASP A 849 22.28 -52.59 -35.29
N ASP A 850 22.72 -52.30 -36.51
CA ASP A 850 23.02 -53.28 -37.57
C ASP A 850 24.13 -54.26 -37.16
N LEU A 851 25.24 -53.74 -36.60
CA LEU A 851 26.36 -54.54 -36.08
C LEU A 851 25.95 -55.40 -34.88
N ALA A 852 25.08 -54.88 -34.00
CA ALA A 852 24.52 -55.65 -32.89
C ALA A 852 23.63 -56.80 -33.41
N ALA A 853 22.78 -56.54 -34.40
CA ALA A 853 21.98 -57.57 -35.05
C ALA A 853 22.85 -58.62 -35.76
N GLU A 854 23.95 -58.22 -36.40
CA GLU A 854 24.91 -59.16 -37.01
C GLU A 854 25.67 -60.00 -35.98
N TYR A 855 26.09 -59.38 -34.87
CA TYR A 855 26.71 -60.08 -33.74
C TYR A 855 25.77 -61.15 -33.18
N VAL A 856 24.50 -60.81 -32.93
CA VAL A 856 23.48 -61.76 -32.45
C VAL A 856 23.30 -62.92 -33.44
N ARG A 857 23.17 -62.65 -34.75
CA ARG A 857 23.07 -63.72 -35.78
C ARG A 857 24.28 -64.66 -35.81
N LYS A 858 25.49 -64.17 -35.53
CA LYS A 858 26.71 -65.00 -35.49
C LYS A 858 26.85 -65.79 -34.19
N HIS A 859 26.35 -65.25 -33.08
CA HIS A 859 26.45 -65.83 -31.73
C HIS A 859 25.22 -66.64 -31.32
N GLU A 860 24.19 -66.71 -32.16
CA GLU A 860 23.03 -67.58 -32.02
C GLU A 860 23.45 -69.05 -31.85
N LEU A 861 22.81 -69.76 -30.92
CA LEU A 861 22.99 -71.19 -30.73
C LEU A 861 22.15 -71.94 -31.77
N VAL A 862 22.79 -72.79 -32.56
CA VAL A 862 22.13 -73.67 -33.55
C VAL A 862 22.51 -75.12 -33.29
N GLU A 863 21.57 -76.04 -33.55
CA GLU A 863 21.84 -77.47 -33.44
C GLU A 863 22.89 -77.92 -34.45
N CYS A 864 23.79 -78.82 -34.04
CA CYS A 864 24.81 -79.35 -34.93
C CYS A 864 24.21 -80.11 -36.13
N PRO A 865 24.46 -79.68 -37.39
CA PRO A 865 23.85 -80.30 -38.57
C PRO A 865 24.30 -81.73 -38.91
N PHE A 866 25.21 -82.33 -38.13
CA PHE A 866 25.52 -83.77 -38.17
C PHE A 866 24.75 -84.58 -37.11
N GLY A 867 23.73 -83.99 -36.47
CA GLY A 867 22.82 -84.70 -35.56
C GLY A 867 23.47 -85.23 -34.28
N CYS A 868 24.56 -84.61 -33.80
CA CYS A 868 25.20 -85.04 -32.55
C CYS A 868 24.46 -84.58 -31.28
N GLY A 869 23.44 -83.71 -31.41
CA GLY A 869 22.63 -83.20 -30.31
C GLY A 869 23.20 -81.99 -29.55
N GLU A 870 24.41 -81.53 -29.87
CA GLU A 870 24.99 -80.34 -29.25
C GLU A 870 24.49 -79.04 -29.91
N LEU A 871 24.14 -78.06 -29.07
CA LEU A 871 23.91 -76.66 -29.47
C LEU A 871 25.26 -75.95 -29.58
N VAL A 872 25.56 -75.44 -30.77
CA VAL A 872 26.84 -74.80 -31.10
C VAL A 872 26.58 -73.37 -31.54
N ILE A 873 27.43 -72.43 -31.13
CA ILE A 873 27.41 -71.06 -31.64
C ILE A 873 27.54 -71.10 -33.18
N ARG A 874 26.67 -70.39 -33.90
CA ARG A 874 26.52 -70.46 -35.36
C ARG A 874 27.84 -70.25 -36.12
N GLN A 875 28.67 -69.31 -35.66
CA GLN A 875 30.02 -69.07 -36.22
C GLN A 875 30.99 -70.25 -36.01
N ASP A 876 30.83 -71.02 -34.94
CA ASP A 876 31.72 -72.13 -34.55
C ASP A 876 31.30 -73.50 -35.09
N VAL A 877 30.13 -73.62 -35.73
CA VAL A 877 29.63 -74.89 -36.30
C VAL A 877 30.67 -75.57 -37.19
N ALA A 878 31.41 -74.81 -38.02
CA ALA A 878 32.44 -75.37 -38.89
C ALA A 878 33.64 -75.97 -38.11
N ARG A 879 34.02 -75.35 -36.99
CA ARG A 879 35.09 -75.82 -36.09
C ARG A 879 34.64 -77.04 -35.30
N HIS A 880 33.43 -76.99 -34.73
CA HIS A 880 32.81 -78.13 -34.05
C HIS A 880 32.74 -79.36 -34.98
N ARG A 881 32.22 -79.22 -36.20
CA ARG A 881 32.09 -80.32 -37.18
C ARG A 881 33.42 -81.06 -37.43
N LYS A 882 34.54 -80.34 -37.49
CA LYS A 882 35.87 -80.92 -37.78
C LYS A 882 36.53 -81.54 -36.54
N LEU A 883 36.52 -80.85 -35.40
CA LEU A 883 37.39 -81.18 -34.26
C LEU A 883 36.68 -81.80 -33.06
N HIS A 884 35.42 -81.43 -32.83
CA HIS A 884 34.73 -81.72 -31.56
C HIS A 884 33.51 -82.63 -31.72
N CYS A 885 32.85 -82.59 -32.89
CA CYS A 885 31.65 -83.37 -33.17
C CYS A 885 31.91 -84.87 -32.95
N SER A 886 31.09 -85.49 -32.09
CA SER A 886 31.09 -86.94 -31.85
C SER A 886 30.61 -87.75 -33.06
N CYS A 887 29.86 -87.11 -33.97
CA CYS A 887 29.44 -87.65 -35.26
C CYS A 887 30.46 -87.45 -36.40
N ARG A 888 31.66 -86.91 -36.15
CA ARG A 888 32.71 -86.80 -37.19
C ARG A 888 33.24 -88.18 -37.59
N PHE A 889 33.67 -88.32 -38.84
CA PHE A 889 34.44 -89.48 -39.29
C PHE A 889 35.91 -89.35 -38.89
N VAL A 890 36.51 -90.44 -38.42
CA VAL A 890 37.94 -90.57 -38.14
C VAL A 890 38.46 -91.88 -38.70
N LEU A 891 39.76 -91.95 -38.98
CA LEU A 891 40.45 -93.19 -39.37
C LEU A 891 40.83 -94.00 -38.12
N CYS A 892 40.89 -95.32 -38.26
CA CYS A 892 41.37 -96.20 -37.21
C CYS A 892 42.85 -95.92 -36.89
N PRO A 893 43.23 -95.72 -35.61
CA PRO A 893 44.61 -95.41 -35.23
C PRO A 893 45.53 -96.65 -35.22
N ASN A 894 44.98 -97.86 -35.37
CA ASN A 894 45.76 -99.09 -35.31
C ASN A 894 46.34 -99.42 -36.69
N ASP A 895 47.66 -99.49 -36.75
CA ASP A 895 48.38 -99.77 -37.99
C ASP A 895 47.95 -101.11 -38.62
N GLY A 896 47.76 -101.08 -39.94
CA GLY A 896 47.23 -102.20 -40.73
C GLY A 896 45.70 -102.31 -40.80
N CYS A 897 44.91 -101.52 -40.06
CA CYS A 897 43.44 -101.59 -40.14
C CYS A 897 42.81 -100.70 -41.24
N GLY A 898 43.26 -99.46 -41.41
CA GLY A 898 42.87 -98.54 -42.50
C GLY A 898 41.41 -98.05 -42.59
N ARG A 899 40.45 -98.67 -41.88
CA ARG A 899 39.02 -98.30 -41.94
C ARG A 899 38.73 -96.94 -41.29
N SER A 900 37.70 -96.24 -41.77
CA SER A 900 37.13 -95.06 -41.11
C SER A 900 35.80 -95.37 -40.39
N TYR A 901 35.54 -94.67 -39.29
CA TYR A 901 34.32 -94.83 -38.49
C TYR A 901 33.89 -93.50 -37.85
N ILE A 902 32.66 -93.44 -37.35
CA ILE A 902 32.15 -92.29 -36.60
C ILE A 902 32.79 -92.25 -35.21
N GLN A 903 33.40 -91.13 -34.80
CA GLN A 903 34.19 -90.99 -33.56
C GLN A 903 33.52 -91.59 -32.31
N ARG A 904 32.21 -91.40 -32.12
CA ARG A 904 31.47 -91.97 -30.98
C ARG A 904 31.50 -93.51 -30.92
N ASN A 905 31.67 -94.18 -32.06
CA ASN A 905 31.74 -95.64 -32.18
C ASN A 905 33.17 -96.19 -32.03
N ALA A 906 34.20 -95.36 -31.73
CA ALA A 906 35.61 -95.78 -31.70
C ALA A 906 35.88 -97.04 -30.86
N LYS A 907 35.31 -97.10 -29.64
CA LYS A 907 35.47 -98.27 -28.76
C LYS A 907 34.87 -99.54 -29.36
N TRP A 908 33.75 -99.41 -30.06
CA TRP A 908 33.06 -100.56 -30.67
C TRP A 908 33.87 -101.11 -31.85
N HIS A 909 34.41 -100.22 -32.70
CA HIS A 909 35.32 -100.59 -33.79
C HIS A 909 36.56 -101.34 -33.28
N VAL A 910 37.28 -100.79 -32.29
CA VAL A 910 38.49 -101.45 -31.74
C VAL A 910 38.17 -102.83 -31.14
N ALA A 911 37.02 -102.98 -30.48
CA ALA A 911 36.61 -104.24 -29.86
C ALA A 911 36.12 -105.31 -30.87
N HIS A 912 35.52 -104.91 -31.99
CA HIS A 912 34.87 -105.84 -32.93
C HIS A 912 35.47 -105.75 -34.35
N ASP A 913 35.31 -104.63 -35.05
CA ASP A 913 35.63 -104.51 -36.50
C ASP A 913 37.08 -104.16 -36.84
N CYS A 914 37.96 -104.00 -35.87
CA CYS A 914 39.35 -103.64 -36.11
C CYS A 914 40.18 -104.83 -36.60
N ASP A 915 40.58 -104.79 -37.87
CA ASP A 915 41.38 -105.80 -38.57
C ASP A 915 42.90 -105.70 -38.26
N ALA A 916 43.30 -104.95 -37.23
CA ALA A 916 44.72 -104.73 -36.94
C ALA A 916 45.41 -106.07 -36.58
N PRO A 917 46.57 -106.42 -37.20
CA PRO A 917 47.16 -107.76 -37.09
C PRO A 917 47.41 -108.22 -35.64
N HIS A 918 47.84 -107.30 -34.77
CA HIS A 918 48.11 -107.60 -33.37
C HIS A 918 46.85 -107.94 -32.56
N LEU A 919 45.73 -107.23 -32.79
CA LEU A 919 44.46 -107.51 -32.12
C LEU A 919 43.82 -108.82 -32.61
N LEU A 920 43.98 -109.15 -33.89
CA LEU A 920 43.55 -110.44 -34.42
C LEU A 920 44.34 -111.60 -33.78
N ALA A 921 45.65 -111.45 -33.62
CA ALA A 921 46.51 -112.42 -32.93
C ALA A 921 46.16 -112.57 -31.45
N GLU A 922 45.88 -111.46 -30.74
CA GLU A 922 45.48 -111.46 -29.34
C GLU A 922 44.12 -112.16 -29.14
N ARG A 923 43.11 -111.84 -29.97
CA ARG A 923 41.80 -112.52 -29.93
C ARG A 923 41.95 -114.03 -30.14
N ALA A 924 42.77 -114.45 -31.10
CA ALA A 924 43.08 -115.86 -31.32
C ALA A 924 43.86 -116.51 -30.15
N MET A 925 44.64 -115.75 -29.38
CA MET A 925 45.29 -116.23 -28.15
C MET A 925 44.27 -116.41 -27.01
N VAL A 926 43.39 -115.42 -26.78
CA VAL A 926 42.34 -115.48 -25.75
C VAL A 926 41.38 -116.64 -26.03
N GLN A 927 41.01 -116.89 -27.29
CA GLN A 927 40.15 -118.02 -27.67
C GLN A 927 40.80 -119.37 -27.33
N ARG A 928 42.11 -119.54 -27.58
CA ARG A 928 42.92 -120.71 -27.18
C ARG A 928 43.20 -120.79 -25.67
N SER A 929 42.94 -119.73 -24.91
CA SER A 929 43.01 -119.72 -23.43
C SER A 929 41.69 -120.19 -22.82
N ARG A 930 40.56 -119.69 -23.34
CA ARG A 930 39.21 -120.11 -22.89
C ARG A 930 38.95 -121.60 -23.10
N GLN A 931 39.34 -122.14 -24.27
CA GLN A 931 39.29 -123.58 -24.56
C GLN A 931 40.11 -124.45 -23.57
N ARG A 932 41.08 -123.87 -22.84
CA ARG A 932 41.85 -124.59 -21.81
C ARG A 932 41.26 -124.46 -20.40
N GLN A 933 40.35 -123.52 -20.16
CA GLN A 933 39.73 -123.30 -18.85
C GLN A 933 38.41 -124.07 -18.66
N GLU A 934 37.79 -124.56 -19.74
CA GLU A 934 36.55 -125.36 -19.68
C GLU A 934 36.77 -126.82 -19.19
N ALA A 935 38.01 -127.21 -18.87
CA ALA A 935 38.43 -128.60 -18.66
C ALA A 935 38.65 -129.05 -17.19
N THR A 936 38.14 -128.34 -16.16
CA THR A 936 38.33 -128.75 -14.75
C THR A 936 37.20 -128.28 -13.80
N PRO A 937 36.56 -129.15 -12.98
CA PRO A 937 35.36 -128.80 -12.19
C PRO A 937 35.54 -128.77 -10.64
N SER A 938 34.76 -127.92 -9.94
CA SER A 938 33.72 -128.33 -8.95
C SER A 938 33.42 -127.30 -7.81
N ALA A 939 32.16 -127.37 -7.31
CA ALA A 939 31.61 -126.90 -6.02
C ALA A 939 31.35 -125.39 -5.76
N ALA A 940 30.35 -125.12 -4.89
CA ALA A 940 29.63 -123.84 -4.79
C ALA A 940 29.28 -123.42 -3.34
N CYS A 941 28.96 -122.13 -3.13
CA CYS A 941 27.96 -121.69 -2.13
C CYS A 941 27.35 -120.30 -2.51
N SER A 942 26.37 -119.80 -1.75
CA SER A 942 25.23 -119.04 -2.31
C SER A 942 24.67 -117.88 -1.43
N ARG A 943 23.68 -117.15 -1.99
CA ARG A 943 22.76 -116.10 -1.43
C ARG A 943 23.29 -114.64 -1.50
N GLY A 944 22.51 -113.64 -1.95
CA GLY A 944 21.19 -113.62 -2.58
C GLY A 944 20.65 -112.18 -2.87
N THR A 945 19.86 -112.04 -3.94
CA THR A 945 19.04 -110.85 -4.38
C THR A 945 17.56 -111.30 -4.49
N PRO A 946 16.53 -110.56 -5.01
CA PRO A 946 16.43 -109.30 -5.78
C PRO A 946 15.37 -108.29 -5.20
N LEU A 947 14.90 -107.16 -5.80
CA LEU A 947 14.10 -106.96 -7.03
C LEU A 947 13.94 -105.46 -7.44
N SER A 948 13.62 -105.21 -8.73
CA SER A 948 13.09 -103.96 -9.32
C SER A 948 11.67 -104.22 -9.89
N PRO A 949 10.84 -103.24 -10.34
CA PRO A 949 10.87 -102.69 -11.72
C PRO A 949 10.31 -101.20 -11.86
N PRO A 950 9.61 -100.71 -12.93
CA PRO A 950 10.20 -100.07 -14.12
C PRO A 950 9.63 -98.67 -14.58
N ARG A 951 9.91 -98.28 -15.84
CA ARG A 951 9.87 -96.95 -16.55
C ARG A 951 8.53 -96.25 -16.95
N ALA A 952 8.56 -94.89 -16.93
CA ALA A 952 8.14 -93.87 -17.96
C ALA A 952 6.65 -93.82 -18.48
N PRO A 953 6.21 -92.92 -19.43
CA PRO A 953 6.78 -91.69 -20.07
C PRO A 953 5.79 -90.45 -20.23
N ARG A 954 6.23 -89.34 -20.89
CA ARG A 954 5.53 -88.51 -21.95
C ARG A 954 5.61 -86.95 -21.87
N ARG A 955 5.65 -86.34 -23.08
CA ARG A 955 5.27 -84.96 -23.53
C ARG A 955 4.07 -85.13 -24.52
N PRO A 956 3.42 -84.12 -25.19
CA PRO A 956 3.61 -82.65 -25.26
C PRO A 956 2.27 -81.83 -25.18
N VAL A 957 2.28 -80.51 -25.51
CA VAL A 957 1.38 -79.79 -26.49
C VAL A 957 1.37 -78.24 -26.25
N THR A 958 1.06 -77.49 -27.32
CA THR A 958 1.14 -76.02 -27.57
C THR A 958 -0.21 -75.26 -27.58
N THR A 959 -0.19 -73.93 -27.37
CA THR A 959 -0.99 -72.84 -28.04
C THR A 959 -0.62 -71.47 -27.40
N THR A 960 -0.18 -70.39 -28.09
CA THR A 960 -0.92 -69.31 -28.84
C THR A 960 -2.07 -68.66 -28.04
N THR A 961 -2.33 -67.34 -27.98
CA THR A 961 -1.83 -66.03 -28.53
C THR A 961 -2.48 -64.92 -27.64
N THR A 962 -2.05 -63.64 -27.54
CA THR A 962 -2.43 -62.39 -28.29
C THR A 962 -2.03 -61.21 -27.36
N SER A 963 -1.17 -60.25 -27.74
CA SER A 963 -1.41 -58.95 -28.43
C SER A 963 -2.06 -57.79 -27.62
N GLU A 964 -1.31 -56.68 -27.56
CA GLU A 964 -1.73 -55.25 -27.53
C GLU A 964 -2.14 -54.48 -26.24
N GLU A 965 -2.01 -53.16 -26.41
CA GLU A 965 -2.44 -51.99 -25.61
C GLU A 965 -1.59 -51.44 -24.44
N SER A 966 -1.09 -50.22 -24.66
CA SER A 966 -0.78 -49.15 -23.68
C SER A 966 -2.08 -48.33 -23.42
N PRO A 967 -2.25 -47.45 -22.39
CA PRO A 967 -1.22 -46.52 -21.85
C PRO A 967 -1.33 -46.09 -20.35
N LEU A 968 -0.49 -45.12 -19.97
CA LEU A 968 -0.53 -44.27 -18.74
C LEU A 968 -1.86 -43.46 -18.63
N PRO A 969 -2.28 -42.80 -17.50
CA PRO A 969 -1.40 -42.12 -16.50
C PRO A 969 -1.94 -41.80 -15.05
N ARG A 970 -1.16 -40.96 -14.31
CA ARG A 970 -1.53 -39.92 -13.29
C ARG A 970 -1.84 -40.22 -11.80
N ARG A 971 -1.01 -39.56 -10.95
CA ARG A 971 -1.26 -38.75 -9.72
C ARG A 971 -1.79 -39.36 -8.40
N ALA A 972 -1.05 -39.04 -7.32
CA ALA A 972 -1.49 -38.70 -5.94
C ALA A 972 -2.16 -39.82 -5.09
N SER A 973 -2.01 -39.91 -3.77
CA SER A 973 -1.21 -39.16 -2.78
C SER A 973 -1.09 -39.94 -1.45
N THR A 974 -0.29 -39.38 -0.52
CA THR A 974 -0.43 -39.47 0.96
C THR A 974 -0.03 -40.74 1.75
N THR A 975 0.85 -40.46 2.71
CA THR A 975 0.92 -40.92 4.13
C THR A 975 1.66 -42.18 4.58
N ASN A 976 2.58 -41.90 5.52
CA ASN A 976 2.99 -42.67 6.69
C ASN A 976 3.93 -43.88 6.53
N ALA A 977 5.22 -43.60 6.70
CA ALA A 977 6.16 -44.53 7.35
C ALA A 977 6.94 -43.77 8.44
N THR A 978 6.76 -44.18 9.68
CA THR A 978 7.55 -43.76 10.84
C THR A 978 8.91 -44.47 10.85
N LEU A 979 9.95 -43.77 11.32
CA LEU A 979 11.11 -44.25 12.10
C LEU A 979 12.38 -43.45 11.78
N SER A 980 12.78 -42.59 12.71
CA SER A 980 14.19 -42.47 13.14
C SER A 980 14.24 -41.73 14.46
N ARG A 981 15.17 -42.15 15.32
CA ARG A 981 15.29 -41.78 16.72
C ARG A 981 16.55 -40.92 16.91
N ASP A 982 16.55 -40.18 18.02
CA ASP A 982 17.72 -39.75 18.80
C ASP A 982 18.49 -38.44 18.49
N ILE A 983 18.17 -37.43 19.33
CA ILE A 983 19.06 -36.70 20.26
C ILE A 983 20.12 -35.71 19.71
N ALA A 984 19.86 -34.41 19.91
CA ALA A 984 20.63 -33.46 20.77
C ALA A 984 19.95 -32.07 20.74
N GLN A 985 19.27 -31.60 21.80
CA GLN A 985 19.81 -30.73 22.87
C GLN A 985 20.53 -29.46 22.31
N LEU A 986 20.00 -28.23 22.41
CA LEU A 986 19.75 -27.47 23.64
C LEU A 986 18.73 -26.31 23.45
N LYS A 987 18.12 -25.88 24.57
CA LYS A 987 17.28 -24.67 24.77
C LYS A 987 18.13 -23.56 25.46
N PRO A 988 17.56 -22.39 25.80
CA PRO A 988 16.66 -21.52 25.05
C PRO A 988 17.26 -20.11 24.80
#